data_AF-A0A975FPM6-F1
#
_entry.id   AF-A0A975FPM6-F1
#
_cell.length_a   1.000
_cell.length_b   1.000
_cell.length_c   1.000
_cell.angle_alpha   90.00
_cell.angle_beta   90.00
_cell.angle_gamma   90.00
#
_symmetry.space_group_name_H-M   'P 1'
#
loop_
_entity.id
_entity.type
_entity.pdbx_description
1 polymer ?
#
loop_
_entity_poly.entity_id
_entity_poly.type
_entity_poly.pdbx_seq_one_letter_code
_entity_poly.pdbx_strand_id
1 'polypeptide(L)'
;MRTPKTLAALAVATTLGLAACTATETSDTSADTGTEATEAALAVDVHRTADEILADNQQPHEPADASRSNAVDIALDGDTAAVDAAGADGEASVDGGVVTISQAGDYRLHGSFDGGIVVDSPGEGTVRLILDDAEIAAADSAAIFVAAADDVEIVLADGSRNTLSDTAEYAADDEAGAALDSKADLTISGDGSLEVTGNGNDGIASSDGLVIEGGRIDVNAADDGIRGKDYAVLAGGTITVEAGGDALKADNEEDAERGYVWISGARVTATAGNDAVDAASDVVVTGGAFEAVAGAAGATGEAASDDAAADDDAEESASKGIVAGVIAVLEGGAITVDAADDAVHSNGGIRLADGTATLTSGDDAVHADGTLLAAGATVDVLGSVEGLEGAKIEIEGGELDIVASDDGINGSDGSGAGEMGGFPGGTPPEGMPEGGMPEGGTPPSGMPEGGMPEGGTPPSGFPADGERPEPPAGGEGGRRGEAPAGAAPDGGAPGGESAAASIVEVTISGGTVHVDAAGDGIDVNGTLAITGGDIVVDGPDNDGNAALDVDGDFTIAGGTLLAVGSAGMAMAPTADSEQGSVSVRLDTQIEAGQAFTVVAEDGTVIASHTAIRTLASVVASGPGVENGATYEVRAGDATVGSAVAGEQVSGGFGGGPRG
;
A
#
# COMPACT_ATOMS: atom_id res chain seq x y z
N MET A 1 5.47 60.28 -29.42
CA MET A 1 4.47 60.99 -28.59
C MET A 1 4.40 60.27 -27.24
N ARG A 2 4.41 61.03 -26.14
CA ARG A 2 4.10 60.65 -24.74
C ARG A 2 5.11 59.76 -23.97
N THR A 3 6.10 60.45 -23.42
CA THR A 3 6.61 60.44 -22.01
C THR A 3 6.62 59.14 -21.19
N PRO A 4 7.79 58.72 -20.67
CA PRO A 4 7.89 57.84 -19.50
C PRO A 4 7.76 58.64 -18.19
N LYS A 5 7.08 58.07 -17.18
CA LYS A 5 6.96 58.63 -15.83
C LYS A 5 8.14 58.18 -14.97
N THR A 6 8.80 59.18 -14.38
CA THR A 6 9.85 59.06 -13.36
C THR A 6 9.33 58.49 -12.05
N LEU A 7 10.01 57.48 -11.52
CA LEU A 7 10.00 57.08 -10.11
C LEU A 7 10.61 58.19 -9.24
N ALA A 8 9.98 58.48 -8.10
CA ALA A 8 10.56 59.28 -7.03
C ALA A 8 11.00 58.36 -5.89
N ALA A 9 12.28 58.47 -5.54
CA ALA A 9 12.94 57.77 -4.45
C ALA A 9 12.50 58.27 -3.07
N LEU A 10 12.41 57.37 -2.09
CA LEU A 10 12.54 57.69 -0.68
C LEU A 10 13.66 56.83 -0.09
N ALA A 11 14.72 57.50 0.36
CA ALA A 11 15.89 56.92 0.97
C ALA A 11 15.62 56.63 2.47
N VAL A 12 15.97 55.43 2.93
CA VAL A 12 16.32 55.17 4.32
C VAL A 12 17.71 54.53 4.32
N ALA A 13 18.65 55.27 4.92
CA ALA A 13 19.99 54.82 5.21
C ALA A 13 19.99 54.16 6.59
N THR A 14 20.43 52.90 6.66
CA THR A 14 20.95 52.30 7.89
C THR A 14 22.24 51.55 7.59
N THR A 15 23.18 51.76 8.51
CA THR A 15 24.62 51.66 8.33
C THR A 15 25.16 50.25 8.49
N LEU A 16 26.11 49.95 7.60
CA LEU A 16 27.08 48.86 7.60
C LEU A 16 27.86 48.73 8.93
N GLY A 17 28.00 47.49 9.40
CA GLY A 17 29.04 47.07 10.34
C GLY A 17 29.63 45.73 9.88
N LEU A 18 30.80 45.77 9.24
CA LEU A 18 31.63 44.62 8.87
C LEU A 18 32.48 44.15 10.06
N ALA A 19 32.53 42.83 10.28
CA ALA A 19 33.72 42.05 10.70
C ALA A 19 33.37 40.56 10.51
N ALA A 20 33.84 39.89 9.45
CA ALA A 20 35.18 39.28 9.28
C ALA A 20 35.26 37.83 9.80
N CYS A 21 35.31 36.93 8.82
CA CYS A 21 35.80 35.56 8.74
C CYS A 21 36.61 35.00 9.93
N THR A 22 36.28 33.78 10.34
CA THR A 22 37.25 32.72 10.66
C THR A 22 36.66 31.36 10.32
N ALA A 23 37.21 30.72 9.28
CA ALA A 23 37.11 29.28 9.06
C ALA A 23 37.85 28.56 10.19
N THR A 24 37.24 27.50 10.73
CA THR A 24 37.88 26.59 11.67
C THR A 24 37.72 25.17 11.11
N GLU A 25 38.83 24.58 10.69
CA GLU A 25 38.96 23.15 10.44
C GLU A 25 38.88 22.39 11.78
N THR A 26 38.14 21.28 11.84
CA THR A 26 38.31 20.19 12.80
C THR A 26 37.60 18.96 12.21
N SER A 27 38.33 18.10 11.48
CA SER A 27 38.91 16.83 11.94
C SER A 27 37.89 15.68 11.97
N ASP A 28 38.04 14.78 10.98
CA ASP A 28 37.55 13.41 10.99
C ASP A 28 37.84 12.72 12.32
N THR A 29 36.82 12.14 12.92
CA THR A 29 36.95 10.94 13.74
C THR A 29 35.66 10.14 13.62
N SER A 30 35.72 9.09 12.81
CA SER A 30 34.72 8.03 12.74
C SER A 30 34.50 7.43 14.13
N ALA A 31 33.24 7.40 14.56
CA ALA A 31 32.76 6.49 15.58
C ALA A 31 31.45 5.91 15.04
N ASP A 32 31.62 4.75 14.43
CA ASP A 32 30.59 3.77 14.10
C ASP A 32 29.83 3.38 15.38
N THR A 33 28.56 3.78 15.44
CA THR A 33 27.55 3.14 16.26
C THR A 33 26.28 3.10 15.44
N GLY A 34 26.11 2.01 14.68
CA GLY A 34 24.83 1.63 14.10
C GLY A 34 23.74 1.69 15.16
N THR A 35 22.85 2.66 14.97
CA THR A 35 21.53 2.70 15.59
C THR A 35 20.63 2.82 14.39
N GLU A 36 19.95 1.72 14.06
CA GLU A 36 18.85 1.75 13.10
C GLU A 36 17.87 2.79 13.63
N ALA A 37 17.71 3.88 12.86
CA ALA A 37 16.63 4.80 13.08
C ALA A 37 15.38 4.07 12.59
N THR A 38 14.49 3.72 13.50
CA THR A 38 13.10 3.44 13.14
C THR A 38 12.59 4.67 12.40
N GLU A 39 12.26 4.51 11.11
CA GLU A 39 11.56 5.52 10.33
C GLU A 39 10.27 5.85 11.09
N ALA A 40 10.17 7.06 11.62
CA ALA A 40 8.89 7.54 12.10
C ALA A 40 8.04 7.75 10.85
N ALA A 41 6.91 7.04 10.73
CA ALA A 41 5.91 7.27 9.71
C ALA A 41 5.75 8.79 9.50
N LEU A 42 5.89 9.25 8.27
CA LEU A 42 5.73 10.66 7.95
C LEU A 42 4.33 11.06 8.40
N ALA A 43 4.22 12.03 9.31
CA ALA A 43 2.93 12.52 9.78
C ALA A 43 2.24 13.30 8.64
N VAL A 44 1.53 12.58 7.78
CA VAL A 44 0.74 13.11 6.66
C VAL A 44 -0.64 13.53 7.17
N ASP A 45 -1.12 14.71 6.73
CA ASP A 45 -2.48 15.17 7.02
C ASP A 45 -3.47 14.60 5.99
N VAL A 46 -4.07 13.46 6.32
CA VAL A 46 -5.05 12.76 5.47
C VAL A 46 -6.37 13.51 5.28
N HIS A 47 -6.62 14.61 5.99
CA HIS A 47 -7.83 15.41 5.79
C HIS A 47 -7.73 16.39 4.60
N ARG A 48 -6.54 16.53 4.02
CA ARG A 48 -6.35 17.35 2.82
C ARG A 48 -7.04 16.71 1.61
N THR A 49 -7.68 17.54 0.80
CA THR A 49 -8.31 17.11 -0.45
C THR A 49 -7.28 16.78 -1.53
N ALA A 50 -7.68 16.02 -2.55
CA ALA A 50 -6.84 15.76 -3.72
C ALA A 50 -6.30 17.05 -4.35
N ASP A 51 -7.13 18.09 -4.50
CA ASP A 51 -6.72 19.40 -5.03
C ASP A 51 -5.63 20.07 -4.17
N GLU A 52 -5.69 19.91 -2.84
CA GLU A 52 -4.68 20.48 -1.93
C GLU A 52 -3.38 19.70 -1.96
N ILE A 53 -3.42 18.36 -2.08
CA ILE A 53 -2.23 17.53 -2.25
C ILE A 53 -1.55 17.84 -3.58
N LEU A 54 -2.32 17.81 -4.68
CA LEU A 54 -1.83 18.13 -6.02
C LEU A 54 -1.30 19.57 -6.15
N ALA A 55 -1.76 20.51 -5.31
CA ALA A 55 -1.25 21.88 -5.31
C ALA A 55 0.15 22.02 -4.70
N ASP A 56 0.59 21.06 -3.87
CA ASP A 56 1.96 20.99 -3.36
C ASP A 56 2.89 20.30 -4.35
N ASN A 57 2.36 19.39 -5.16
CA ASN A 57 3.13 18.72 -6.20
C ASN A 57 3.52 19.67 -7.32
N GLN A 58 4.67 19.39 -7.95
CA GLN A 58 5.10 20.05 -9.16
C GLN A 58 3.97 19.92 -10.18
N GLN A 59 3.49 21.06 -10.66
CA GLN A 59 2.41 21.05 -11.64
C GLN A 59 2.88 20.38 -12.94
N PRO A 60 2.04 19.53 -13.55
CA PRO A 60 2.36 18.90 -14.82
C PRO A 60 2.69 19.95 -15.88
N HIS A 61 3.57 19.59 -16.82
CA HIS A 61 3.80 20.42 -17.99
C HIS A 61 2.49 20.61 -18.77
N GLU A 62 2.32 21.80 -19.35
CA GLU A 62 1.14 22.12 -20.13
C GLU A 62 1.33 21.63 -21.57
N PRO A 63 0.35 20.88 -22.13
CA PRO A 63 0.44 20.41 -23.50
C PRO A 63 0.48 21.58 -24.48
N ALA A 64 1.27 21.43 -25.53
CA ALA A 64 1.52 22.50 -26.48
C ALA A 64 0.27 22.89 -27.31
N ASP A 65 0.12 24.18 -27.66
CA ASP A 65 -1.07 24.71 -28.36
C ASP A 65 -1.33 24.00 -29.73
N ALA A 66 -2.60 23.69 -30.03
CA ALA A 66 -3.07 22.73 -31.04
C ALA A 66 -2.86 23.10 -32.53
N SER A 67 -1.97 24.04 -32.86
CA SER A 67 -1.79 24.52 -34.24
C SER A 67 -0.94 23.56 -35.10
N ARG A 68 -1.56 22.50 -35.61
CA ARG A 68 -0.96 21.45 -36.47
C ARG A 68 -0.73 21.85 -37.94
N SER A 69 -0.47 23.12 -38.22
CA SER A 69 -0.36 23.62 -39.60
C SER A 69 1.11 23.72 -40.03
N ASN A 70 1.45 23.06 -41.14
CA ASN A 70 2.79 23.01 -41.77
C ASN A 70 3.76 21.94 -41.22
N ALA A 71 3.25 20.77 -40.83
CA ALA A 71 4.11 19.64 -40.48
C ALA A 71 5.04 19.22 -41.62
N VAL A 72 6.27 18.88 -41.29
CA VAL A 72 7.24 18.25 -42.20
C VAL A 72 6.86 16.78 -42.34
N ASP A 73 6.47 16.36 -43.54
CA ASP A 73 6.16 14.95 -43.82
C ASP A 73 7.47 14.13 -43.90
N ILE A 74 7.49 13.02 -43.15
CA ILE A 74 8.56 12.02 -43.15
C ILE A 74 7.92 10.68 -43.52
N ALA A 75 8.23 10.20 -44.73
CA ALA A 75 7.76 8.92 -45.23
C ALA A 75 8.73 7.80 -44.84
N LEU A 76 8.20 6.75 -44.22
CA LEU A 76 8.92 5.57 -43.75
C LEU A 76 8.69 4.40 -44.71
N ASP A 77 9.76 3.75 -45.20
CA ASP A 77 9.71 2.64 -46.16
C ASP A 77 10.81 1.59 -45.89
N GLY A 78 10.50 0.64 -45.01
CA GLY A 78 11.38 -0.45 -44.58
C GLY A 78 12.66 0.08 -43.94
N ASP A 79 13.82 -0.33 -44.46
CA ASP A 79 15.13 0.15 -43.97
C ASP A 79 15.44 1.64 -44.34
N THR A 80 14.49 2.39 -44.92
CA THR A 80 14.72 3.75 -45.43
C THR A 80 13.64 4.74 -45.02
N ALA A 81 14.01 6.02 -44.95
CA ALA A 81 13.08 7.13 -44.72
C ALA A 81 13.37 8.31 -45.65
N ALA A 82 12.35 9.11 -45.95
CA ALA A 82 12.44 10.28 -46.81
C ALA A 82 11.73 11.49 -46.17
N VAL A 83 12.49 12.57 -45.98
CA VAL A 83 11.98 13.86 -45.50
C VAL A 83 11.53 14.70 -46.70
N ASP A 84 10.30 15.22 -46.70
CA ASP A 84 9.85 16.12 -47.77
C ASP A 84 10.59 17.47 -47.71
N ALA A 85 11.47 17.66 -48.70
CA ALA A 85 12.36 18.81 -48.84
C ALA A 85 11.64 20.15 -49.11
N ALA A 86 10.31 20.16 -49.23
CA ALA A 86 9.54 21.40 -49.38
C ALA A 86 9.45 22.24 -48.08
N GLY A 87 9.85 21.68 -46.93
CA GLY A 87 9.88 22.37 -45.62
C GLY A 87 11.18 22.23 -44.82
N ALA A 88 11.95 21.14 -44.98
CA ALA A 88 13.04 20.77 -44.09
C ALA A 88 14.42 21.37 -44.47
N ASP A 89 14.64 22.67 -44.30
CA ASP A 89 15.98 23.28 -44.42
C ASP A 89 16.88 22.87 -43.21
N GLY A 90 17.25 21.58 -43.13
CA GLY A 90 18.13 21.02 -42.10
C GLY A 90 17.47 20.72 -40.75
N GLU A 91 16.14 20.66 -40.70
CA GLU A 91 15.33 20.39 -39.51
C GLU A 91 15.28 18.90 -39.15
N ALA A 92 15.28 18.03 -40.17
CA ALA A 92 15.34 16.58 -40.02
C ALA A 92 16.33 15.99 -41.04
N SER A 93 17.00 14.89 -40.66
CA SER A 93 17.95 14.18 -41.52
C SER A 93 17.81 12.67 -41.39
N VAL A 94 18.27 11.94 -42.40
CA VAL A 94 18.25 10.47 -42.40
C VAL A 94 19.67 9.99 -42.66
N ASP A 95 20.23 9.25 -41.71
CA ASP A 95 21.55 8.62 -41.84
C ASP A 95 21.56 7.27 -41.12
N GLY A 96 22.17 6.25 -41.75
CA GLY A 96 22.40 4.96 -41.09
C GLY A 96 21.17 4.21 -40.55
N GLY A 97 19.97 4.42 -41.10
CA GLY A 97 18.74 3.82 -40.56
C GLY A 97 18.13 4.58 -39.38
N VAL A 98 18.57 5.83 -39.17
CA VAL A 98 18.05 6.73 -38.14
C VAL A 98 17.49 7.99 -38.79
N VAL A 99 16.31 8.42 -38.34
CA VAL A 99 15.77 9.75 -38.62
C VAL A 99 16.09 10.65 -37.44
N THR A 100 16.87 11.70 -37.63
CA THR A 100 17.20 12.67 -36.58
C THR A 100 16.45 13.97 -36.80
N ILE A 101 15.69 14.41 -35.80
CA ILE A 101 15.01 15.71 -35.72
C ILE A 101 15.83 16.63 -34.82
N SER A 102 16.24 17.79 -35.34
CA SER A 102 17.19 18.67 -34.65
C SER A 102 16.65 20.06 -34.33
N GLN A 103 15.36 20.31 -34.57
CA GLN A 103 14.70 21.59 -34.30
C GLN A 103 13.27 21.36 -33.80
N ALA A 104 12.77 22.29 -32.99
CA ALA A 104 11.36 22.36 -32.61
C ALA A 104 10.49 22.55 -33.87
N GLY A 105 9.32 21.90 -33.89
CA GLY A 105 8.43 21.89 -35.05
C GLY A 105 7.51 20.67 -35.07
N ASP A 106 6.64 20.64 -36.09
CA ASP A 106 5.71 19.53 -36.30
C ASP A 106 6.26 18.59 -37.38
N TYR A 107 6.27 17.28 -37.10
CA TYR A 107 6.78 16.25 -37.99
C TYR A 107 5.75 15.13 -38.11
N ARG A 108 5.31 14.82 -39.34
CA ARG A 108 4.33 13.76 -39.60
C ARG A 108 5.02 12.50 -40.09
N LEU A 109 4.97 11.45 -39.29
CA LEU A 109 5.55 10.14 -39.55
C LEU A 109 4.46 9.20 -40.09
N HIS A 110 4.73 8.53 -41.20
CA HIS A 110 3.79 7.58 -41.81
C HIS A 110 4.53 6.50 -42.62
N GLY A 111 3.99 5.27 -42.62
CA GLY A 111 4.62 4.11 -43.25
C GLY A 111 5.38 3.23 -42.25
N SER A 112 6.22 2.32 -42.73
CA SER A 112 6.93 1.34 -41.89
C SER A 112 8.43 1.60 -41.91
N PHE A 113 9.09 1.52 -40.76
CA PHE A 113 10.52 1.77 -40.59
C PHE A 113 11.21 0.69 -39.74
N ASP A 114 12.21 0.03 -40.32
CA ASP A 114 13.13 -0.87 -39.61
C ASP A 114 14.34 -0.05 -39.13
N GLY A 115 14.08 0.94 -38.27
CA GLY A 115 15.05 1.94 -37.81
C GLY A 115 14.49 2.82 -36.69
N GLY A 116 15.32 3.70 -36.14
CA GLY A 116 14.97 4.55 -34.99
C GLY A 116 14.69 6.02 -35.36
N ILE A 117 13.82 6.67 -34.60
CA ILE A 117 13.63 8.12 -34.63
C ILE A 117 14.35 8.74 -33.42
N VAL A 118 15.21 9.72 -33.66
CA VAL A 118 15.93 10.44 -32.60
C VAL A 118 15.55 11.91 -32.62
N VAL A 119 15.17 12.45 -31.47
CA VAL A 119 14.98 13.89 -31.26
C VAL A 119 16.18 14.43 -30.47
N ASP A 120 16.97 15.28 -31.12
CA ASP A 120 18.12 16.00 -30.54
C ASP A 120 17.99 17.49 -30.89
N SER A 121 17.01 18.13 -30.26
CA SER A 121 16.62 19.52 -30.44
C SER A 121 16.76 20.30 -29.12
N PRO A 122 17.98 20.59 -28.65
CA PRO A 122 18.22 21.27 -27.36
C PRO A 122 17.81 22.76 -27.34
N GLY A 123 17.16 23.25 -28.39
CA GLY A 123 16.61 24.62 -28.43
C GLY A 123 15.20 24.67 -27.83
N GLU A 124 14.76 25.88 -27.49
CA GLU A 124 13.42 26.13 -26.95
C GLU A 124 12.31 25.77 -27.94
N GLY A 125 11.19 25.28 -27.43
CA GLY A 125 9.97 24.97 -28.16
C GLY A 125 9.71 23.47 -28.34
N THR A 126 8.44 23.15 -28.56
CA THR A 126 7.95 21.77 -28.67
C THR A 126 8.37 21.10 -29.99
N VAL A 127 8.80 19.84 -29.91
CA VAL A 127 8.85 18.91 -31.04
C VAL A 127 7.59 18.05 -31.03
N ARG A 128 6.75 18.16 -32.08
CA ARG A 128 5.56 17.32 -32.22
C ARG A 128 5.77 16.21 -33.23
N LEU A 129 5.64 14.97 -32.80
CA LEU A 129 5.65 13.80 -33.67
C LEU A 129 4.21 13.34 -33.90
N ILE A 130 3.69 13.64 -35.09
CA ILE A 130 2.35 13.21 -35.50
C ILE A 130 2.47 11.82 -36.12
N LEU A 131 2.03 10.79 -35.40
CA LEU A 131 2.02 9.41 -35.87
C LEU A 131 0.72 9.17 -36.67
N ASP A 132 0.87 8.86 -37.96
CA ASP A 132 -0.24 8.68 -38.89
C ASP A 132 -0.05 7.44 -39.75
N ASP A 133 -0.44 6.29 -39.20
CA ASP A 133 -0.16 4.95 -39.73
C ASP A 133 1.35 4.69 -39.79
N ALA A 134 2.05 4.99 -38.69
CA ALA A 134 3.48 4.78 -38.52
C ALA A 134 3.79 3.47 -37.77
N GLU A 135 4.58 2.59 -38.39
CA GLU A 135 5.08 1.35 -37.78
C GLU A 135 6.60 1.45 -37.66
N ILE A 136 7.15 1.53 -36.45
CA ILE A 136 8.58 1.78 -36.21
C ILE A 136 9.14 0.67 -35.33
N ALA A 137 10.11 -0.06 -35.86
CA ALA A 137 10.80 -1.15 -35.18
C ALA A 137 12.31 -0.93 -35.22
N ALA A 138 12.92 -0.66 -34.07
CA ALA A 138 14.36 -0.45 -33.95
C ALA A 138 15.03 -1.71 -33.43
N ALA A 139 15.95 -2.29 -34.21
CA ALA A 139 16.60 -3.57 -33.86
C ALA A 139 17.68 -3.45 -32.78
N ASP A 140 18.24 -2.25 -32.58
CA ASP A 140 19.45 -2.03 -31.77
C ASP A 140 19.27 -0.97 -30.66
N SER A 141 18.10 -0.32 -30.55
CA SER A 141 17.81 0.74 -29.56
C SER A 141 16.28 0.99 -29.48
N ALA A 142 15.85 2.13 -28.93
CA ALA A 142 14.45 2.56 -28.87
C ALA A 142 13.86 2.87 -30.26
N ALA A 143 12.54 2.67 -30.42
CA ALA A 143 11.83 3.07 -31.63
C ALA A 143 11.81 4.60 -31.78
N ILE A 144 11.57 5.30 -30.67
CA ILE A 144 11.68 6.76 -30.57
C ILE A 144 12.50 7.09 -29.33
N PHE A 145 13.60 7.82 -29.52
CA PHE A 145 14.45 8.32 -28.44
C PHE A 145 14.56 9.84 -28.47
N VAL A 146 14.16 10.51 -27.40
CA VAL A 146 14.37 11.96 -27.22
C VAL A 146 15.62 12.16 -26.37
N ALA A 147 16.75 12.40 -27.03
CA ALA A 147 18.01 12.70 -26.38
C ALA A 147 18.01 14.11 -25.76
N ALA A 148 17.38 15.07 -26.44
CA ALA A 148 17.22 16.44 -25.95
C ALA A 148 16.03 17.14 -26.64
N ALA A 149 15.19 17.78 -25.86
CA ALA A 149 14.16 18.71 -26.30
C ALA A 149 13.79 19.64 -25.13
N ASP A 150 13.11 20.75 -25.42
CA ASP A 150 12.42 21.55 -24.39
C ASP A 150 11.13 20.84 -23.96
N ASP A 151 10.37 20.32 -24.92
CA ASP A 151 9.10 19.61 -24.74
C ASP A 151 8.82 18.72 -25.96
N VAL A 152 8.22 17.54 -25.76
CA VAL A 152 7.86 16.60 -26.83
C VAL A 152 6.41 16.18 -26.73
N GLU A 153 5.70 16.26 -27.86
CA GLU A 153 4.32 15.78 -27.97
C GLU A 153 4.23 14.68 -29.04
N ILE A 154 3.76 13.49 -28.65
CA ILE A 154 3.33 12.44 -29.57
C ILE A 154 1.85 12.63 -29.85
N VAL A 155 1.51 12.95 -31.11
CA VAL A 155 0.13 13.15 -31.55
C VAL A 155 -0.34 11.94 -32.34
N LEU A 156 -1.29 11.18 -31.80
CA LEU A 156 -1.93 10.06 -32.48
C LEU A 156 -2.99 10.60 -33.45
N ALA A 157 -2.70 10.57 -34.74
CA ALA A 157 -3.61 11.09 -35.76
C ALA A 157 -4.96 10.35 -35.73
N ASP A 158 -6.06 11.08 -35.96
CA ASP A 158 -7.42 10.53 -35.89
C ASP A 158 -7.59 9.30 -36.82
N GLY A 159 -8.02 8.19 -36.24
CA GLY A 159 -8.24 6.93 -36.94
C GLY A 159 -6.98 6.17 -37.38
N SER A 160 -5.78 6.68 -37.09
CA SER A 160 -4.51 6.02 -37.40
C SER A 160 -4.24 4.83 -36.48
N ARG A 161 -3.40 3.90 -36.95
CA ARG A 161 -2.82 2.84 -36.12
C ARG A 161 -1.31 2.90 -36.16
N ASN A 162 -0.69 3.10 -35.01
CA ASN A 162 0.75 3.28 -34.91
C ASN A 162 1.34 2.19 -34.01
N THR A 163 2.55 1.72 -34.34
CA THR A 163 3.25 0.69 -33.56
C THR A 163 4.69 1.12 -33.30
N LEU A 164 5.17 0.94 -32.07
CA LEU A 164 6.55 1.17 -31.67
C LEU A 164 7.12 -0.12 -31.07
N SER A 165 8.31 -0.53 -31.49
CA SER A 165 9.01 -1.68 -30.90
C SER A 165 10.52 -1.46 -30.88
N ASP A 166 11.16 -1.78 -29.77
CA ASP A 166 12.59 -1.60 -29.54
C ASP A 166 13.41 -2.90 -29.62
N THR A 167 14.67 -2.79 -29.22
CA THR A 167 15.54 -3.93 -28.97
C THR A 167 15.15 -4.70 -27.71
N ALA A 168 15.36 -6.01 -27.72
CA ALA A 168 15.25 -6.85 -26.51
C ALA A 168 16.44 -6.69 -25.55
N GLU A 169 17.55 -6.13 -26.02
CA GLU A 169 18.76 -5.91 -25.21
C GLU A 169 19.35 -4.54 -25.58
N TYR A 170 19.39 -3.62 -24.62
CA TYR A 170 20.09 -2.35 -24.75
C TYR A 170 21.59 -2.52 -24.50
N ALA A 171 22.42 -1.73 -25.17
CA ALA A 171 23.84 -1.68 -24.85
C ALA A 171 24.04 -1.11 -23.44
N ALA A 172 25.08 -1.56 -22.74
CA ALA A 172 25.34 -1.11 -21.36
C ALA A 172 25.65 0.40 -21.25
N ASP A 173 26.02 1.04 -22.37
CA ASP A 173 26.25 2.47 -22.51
C ASP A 173 25.16 3.16 -23.35
N ASP A 174 24.05 2.49 -23.63
CA ASP A 174 22.89 3.13 -24.25
C ASP A 174 22.24 4.10 -23.25
N GLU A 175 21.78 5.23 -23.76
CA GLU A 175 21.04 6.22 -22.99
C GLU A 175 19.54 5.95 -23.04
N ALA A 176 19.09 5.18 -24.02
CA ALA A 176 17.71 4.75 -24.15
C ALA A 176 17.39 3.57 -23.20
N GLY A 177 16.19 3.56 -22.63
CA GLY A 177 15.70 2.49 -21.77
C GLY A 177 14.24 2.11 -21.98
N ALA A 178 13.61 2.56 -23.06
CA ALA A 178 12.21 2.23 -23.35
C ALA A 178 11.93 2.30 -24.86
N ALA A 179 10.86 1.64 -25.32
CA ALA A 179 10.49 1.71 -26.73
C ALA A 179 10.12 3.13 -27.20
N LEU A 180 9.51 3.91 -26.31
CA LEU A 180 9.43 5.36 -26.39
C LEU A 180 10.11 5.94 -25.15
N ASP A 181 11.35 6.42 -25.28
CA ASP A 181 12.10 7.01 -24.17
C ASP A 181 12.36 8.50 -24.42
N SER A 182 12.04 9.32 -23.42
CA SER A 182 12.30 10.75 -23.42
C SER A 182 13.17 11.20 -22.26
N LYS A 183 14.21 12.01 -22.56
CA LYS A 183 14.97 12.77 -21.56
C LYS A 183 14.38 14.16 -21.26
N ALA A 184 13.22 14.47 -21.84
CA ALA A 184 12.46 15.71 -21.63
C ALA A 184 11.00 15.38 -21.28
N ASP A 185 10.24 16.38 -20.86
CA ASP A 185 8.79 16.28 -20.69
C ASP A 185 8.10 15.69 -21.94
N LEU A 186 7.22 14.71 -21.72
CA LEU A 186 6.55 13.95 -22.77
C LEU A 186 5.02 14.01 -22.63
N THR A 187 4.35 14.52 -23.65
CA THR A 187 2.89 14.45 -23.79
C THR A 187 2.49 13.43 -24.86
N ILE A 188 1.45 12.62 -24.61
CA ILE A 188 0.76 11.81 -25.62
C ILE A 188 -0.68 12.31 -25.77
N SER A 189 -1.08 12.66 -27.00
CA SER A 189 -2.38 13.25 -27.30
C SER A 189 -3.02 12.66 -28.57
N GLY A 190 -4.27 13.05 -28.86
CA GLY A 190 -5.00 12.62 -30.05
C GLY A 190 -5.92 11.41 -29.83
N ASP A 191 -6.63 11.01 -30.88
CA ASP A 191 -7.70 9.98 -30.81
C ASP A 191 -7.30 8.67 -31.53
N GLY A 192 -6.13 8.63 -32.19
CA GLY A 192 -5.60 7.43 -32.85
C GLY A 192 -5.18 6.34 -31.86
N SER A 193 -4.69 5.21 -32.39
CA SER A 193 -4.13 4.13 -31.56
C SER A 193 -2.62 4.05 -31.62
N LEU A 194 -2.02 3.64 -30.50
CA LEU A 194 -0.61 3.38 -30.33
C LEU A 194 -0.43 2.02 -29.65
N GLU A 195 0.31 1.11 -30.29
CA GLU A 195 0.77 -0.14 -29.70
C GLU A 195 2.27 -0.02 -29.43
N VAL A 196 2.70 -0.24 -28.19
CA VAL A 196 4.11 -0.14 -27.77
C VAL A 196 4.57 -1.47 -27.24
N THR A 197 5.68 -1.99 -27.78
CA THR A 197 6.33 -3.20 -27.30
C THR A 197 7.74 -2.86 -26.81
N GLY A 198 7.91 -2.80 -25.49
CA GLY A 198 9.21 -2.74 -24.81
C GLY A 198 9.73 -4.15 -24.58
N ASN A 199 10.60 -4.63 -25.47
CA ASN A 199 11.02 -6.03 -25.50
C ASN A 199 12.04 -6.38 -24.41
N GLY A 200 12.83 -5.40 -23.99
CA GLY A 200 13.93 -5.60 -23.04
C GLY A 200 13.81 -4.82 -21.74
N ASN A 201 13.00 -3.76 -21.73
CA ASN A 201 12.83 -2.85 -20.60
C ASN A 201 11.44 -2.19 -20.68
N ASP A 202 11.32 -0.93 -20.26
CA ASP A 202 10.07 -0.20 -20.21
C ASP A 202 9.37 -0.04 -21.57
N GLY A 203 8.05 0.11 -21.55
CA GLY A 203 7.28 0.45 -22.73
C GLY A 203 7.44 1.93 -23.11
N ILE A 204 6.96 2.81 -22.24
CA ILE A 204 6.99 4.27 -22.42
C ILE A 204 7.63 4.90 -21.20
N ALA A 205 8.72 5.66 -21.39
CA ALA A 205 9.43 6.31 -20.30
C ALA A 205 9.69 7.80 -20.57
N SER A 206 9.62 8.60 -19.51
CA SER A 206 10.17 9.95 -19.43
C SER A 206 11.08 10.06 -18.21
N SER A 207 12.26 10.64 -18.39
CA SER A 207 13.17 10.99 -17.28
C SER A 207 12.72 12.25 -16.53
N ASP A 208 11.76 12.99 -17.09
CA ASP A 208 11.06 14.11 -16.45
C ASP A 208 9.56 13.73 -16.30
N GLY A 209 8.63 14.62 -16.65
CA GLY A 209 7.20 14.38 -16.58
C GLY A 209 6.63 13.64 -17.79
N LEU A 210 5.54 12.92 -17.57
CA LEU A 210 4.76 12.24 -18.60
C LEU A 210 3.26 12.56 -18.44
N VAL A 211 2.62 13.04 -19.50
CA VAL A 211 1.18 13.32 -19.54
C VAL A 211 0.52 12.57 -20.69
N ILE A 212 -0.57 11.84 -20.42
CA ILE A 212 -1.44 11.23 -21.43
C ILE A 212 -2.79 11.91 -21.42
N GLU A 213 -3.10 12.65 -22.48
CA GLU A 213 -4.37 13.35 -22.65
C GLU A 213 -5.45 12.50 -23.34
N GLY A 214 -5.04 11.51 -24.14
CA GLY A 214 -5.96 10.77 -25.00
C GLY A 214 -5.32 9.63 -25.77
N GLY A 215 -6.14 8.98 -26.58
CA GLY A 215 -5.74 7.89 -27.47
C GLY A 215 -6.25 6.52 -27.04
N ARG A 216 -6.01 5.52 -27.89
CA ARG A 216 -6.09 4.10 -27.52
C ARG A 216 -4.68 3.56 -27.46
N ILE A 217 -4.15 3.36 -26.27
CA ILE A 217 -2.76 2.99 -26.04
C ILE A 217 -2.72 1.57 -25.48
N ASP A 218 -2.04 0.67 -26.17
CA ASP A 218 -1.76 -0.70 -25.71
C ASP A 218 -0.24 -0.81 -25.50
N VAL A 219 0.21 -1.13 -24.28
CA VAL A 219 1.63 -1.26 -23.92
C VAL A 219 1.90 -2.68 -23.43
N ASN A 220 2.92 -3.32 -23.99
CA ASN A 220 3.49 -4.58 -23.52
C ASN A 220 4.97 -4.37 -23.23
N ALA A 221 5.39 -4.50 -21.97
CA ALA A 221 6.75 -4.20 -21.51
C ALA A 221 7.35 -5.36 -20.72
N ALA A 222 8.65 -5.60 -20.90
CA ALA A 222 9.38 -6.60 -20.14
C ALA A 222 9.68 -6.15 -18.70
N ASP A 223 9.79 -4.84 -18.48
CA ASP A 223 9.93 -4.21 -17.17
C ASP A 223 8.70 -3.33 -16.91
N ASP A 224 8.84 -2.00 -16.75
CA ASP A 224 7.72 -1.12 -16.44
C ASP A 224 6.88 -0.75 -17.68
N GLY A 225 5.57 -0.61 -17.50
CA GLY A 225 4.68 -0.21 -18.58
C GLY A 225 4.84 1.24 -19.00
N ILE A 226 4.40 2.15 -18.14
CA ILE A 226 4.44 3.60 -18.36
C ILE A 226 5.11 4.26 -17.16
N ARG A 227 6.27 4.87 -17.38
CA ARG A 227 7.09 5.51 -16.36
C ARG A 227 7.28 7.00 -16.66
N GLY A 228 6.81 7.85 -15.75
CA GLY A 228 7.15 9.27 -15.74
C GLY A 228 7.90 9.58 -14.46
N LYS A 229 9.23 9.74 -14.54
CA LYS A 229 10.08 9.83 -13.34
C LYS A 229 9.60 10.92 -12.39
N ASP A 230 9.38 12.14 -12.90
CA ASP A 230 8.89 13.25 -12.07
C ASP A 230 7.40 13.11 -11.75
N TYR A 231 6.61 12.67 -12.74
CA TYR A 231 5.21 12.36 -12.57
C TYR A 231 4.67 11.60 -13.79
N ALA A 232 3.64 10.77 -13.56
CA ALA A 232 2.83 10.19 -14.62
C ALA A 232 1.36 10.64 -14.45
N VAL A 233 0.85 11.42 -15.40
CA VAL A 233 -0.52 11.96 -15.36
C VAL A 233 -1.36 11.35 -16.48
N LEU A 234 -2.44 10.67 -16.09
CA LEU A 234 -3.35 9.97 -16.99
C LEU A 234 -4.68 10.74 -17.05
N ALA A 235 -4.71 11.77 -17.88
CA ALA A 235 -5.84 12.70 -17.99
C ALA A 235 -6.97 12.19 -18.89
N GLY A 236 -6.67 11.32 -19.85
CA GLY A 236 -7.67 10.74 -20.73
C GLY A 236 -7.17 9.54 -21.53
N GLY A 237 -8.03 9.05 -22.42
CA GLY A 237 -7.74 7.88 -23.26
C GLY A 237 -8.23 6.54 -22.71
N THR A 238 -8.08 5.50 -23.52
CA THR A 238 -8.20 4.09 -23.11
C THR A 238 -6.81 3.48 -23.16
N ILE A 239 -6.30 3.05 -22.02
CA ILE A 239 -4.93 2.58 -21.83
C ILE A 239 -4.98 1.14 -21.34
N THR A 240 -4.25 0.24 -22.00
CA THR A 240 -4.04 -1.13 -21.56
C THR A 240 -2.55 -1.37 -21.40
N VAL A 241 -2.14 -1.89 -20.25
CA VAL A 241 -0.74 -2.13 -19.91
C VAL A 241 -0.57 -3.56 -19.43
N GLU A 242 0.35 -4.28 -20.06
CA GLU A 242 0.90 -5.56 -19.59
C GLU A 242 2.40 -5.34 -19.34
N ALA A 243 2.84 -5.45 -18.09
CA ALA A 243 4.20 -5.16 -17.66
C ALA A 243 4.78 -6.33 -16.86
N GLY A 244 6.07 -6.62 -17.04
CA GLY A 244 6.80 -7.57 -16.20
C GLY A 244 7.17 -6.99 -14.84
N GLY A 245 7.43 -5.68 -14.80
CA GLY A 245 7.57 -4.86 -13.59
C GLY A 245 6.24 -4.19 -13.25
N ASP A 246 6.29 -2.88 -13.00
CA ASP A 246 5.13 -2.09 -12.60
C ASP A 246 4.34 -1.60 -13.81
N ALA A 247 3.01 -1.54 -13.73
CA ALA A 247 2.24 -1.04 -14.86
C ALA A 247 2.37 0.49 -15.02
N LEU A 248 2.27 1.24 -13.92
CA LEU A 248 2.45 2.70 -13.87
C LEU A 248 3.50 3.05 -12.82
N LYS A 249 4.46 3.91 -13.17
CA LYS A 249 5.56 4.28 -12.26
C LYS A 249 5.90 5.76 -12.25
N ALA A 250 6.19 6.30 -11.06
CA ALA A 250 6.85 7.59 -10.88
C ALA A 250 7.82 7.52 -9.69
N ASP A 251 9.13 7.64 -9.94
CA ASP A 251 10.18 7.21 -9.01
C ASP A 251 11.21 8.31 -8.70
N ASN A 252 10.84 9.59 -8.84
CA ASN A 252 11.68 10.69 -8.38
C ASN A 252 11.59 10.84 -6.85
N GLU A 253 12.64 10.40 -6.16
CA GLU A 253 12.83 10.58 -4.72
C GLU A 253 13.72 11.79 -4.36
N GLU A 254 14.27 12.49 -5.36
CA GLU A 254 15.21 13.60 -5.15
C GLU A 254 14.50 14.90 -4.77
N ASP A 255 13.23 15.05 -5.17
CA ASP A 255 12.39 16.21 -4.90
C ASP A 255 11.02 15.76 -4.38
N ALA A 256 10.63 16.26 -3.21
CA ALA A 256 9.37 15.91 -2.56
C ALA A 256 8.12 16.43 -3.30
N GLU A 257 8.27 17.34 -4.25
CA GLU A 257 7.15 17.81 -5.11
C GLU A 257 6.95 16.88 -6.34
N ARG A 258 7.74 15.82 -6.48
CA ARG A 258 7.76 14.91 -7.64
C ARG A 258 7.59 13.45 -7.21
N GLY A 259 7.62 12.52 -8.16
CA GLY A 259 7.49 11.08 -7.93
C GLY A 259 6.03 10.64 -7.76
N TYR A 260 5.08 11.35 -8.36
CA TYR A 260 3.65 11.10 -8.17
C TYR A 260 2.95 10.56 -9.41
N VAL A 261 1.91 9.76 -9.20
CA VAL A 261 0.99 9.29 -10.24
C VAL A 261 -0.37 9.95 -10.04
N TRP A 262 -0.94 10.51 -11.11
CA TRP A 262 -2.27 11.12 -11.07
C TRP A 262 -3.19 10.60 -12.17
N ILE A 263 -4.24 9.88 -11.78
CA ILE A 263 -5.30 9.43 -12.68
C ILE A 263 -6.49 10.39 -12.54
N SER A 264 -6.65 11.28 -13.51
CA SER A 264 -7.71 12.30 -13.47
C SER A 264 -8.90 12.00 -14.37
N GLY A 265 -8.72 11.18 -15.42
CA GLY A 265 -9.81 10.90 -16.37
C GLY A 265 -9.64 9.71 -17.31
N ALA A 266 -8.48 9.05 -17.37
CA ALA A 266 -8.26 7.91 -18.24
C ALA A 266 -9.07 6.67 -17.82
N ARG A 267 -9.33 5.78 -18.79
CA ARG A 267 -9.69 4.38 -18.51
C ARG A 267 -8.43 3.52 -18.65
N VAL A 268 -7.99 2.90 -17.57
CA VAL A 268 -6.77 2.10 -17.50
C VAL A 268 -7.13 0.66 -17.15
N THR A 269 -6.55 -0.29 -17.88
CA THR A 269 -6.52 -1.71 -17.53
C THR A 269 -5.06 -2.13 -17.41
N ALA A 270 -4.63 -2.56 -16.24
CA ALA A 270 -3.24 -2.87 -15.92
C ALA A 270 -3.10 -4.34 -15.48
N THR A 271 -2.10 -5.02 -16.00
CA THR A 271 -1.59 -6.30 -15.48
C THR A 271 -0.10 -6.13 -15.25
N ALA A 272 0.34 -6.23 -14.00
CA ALA A 272 1.72 -6.04 -13.60
C ALA A 272 2.30 -7.36 -13.05
N GLY A 273 3.55 -7.64 -13.38
CA GLY A 273 4.31 -8.71 -12.73
C GLY A 273 4.74 -8.31 -11.32
N ASN A 274 4.92 -7.00 -11.08
CA ASN A 274 5.05 -6.38 -9.76
C ASN A 274 3.81 -5.52 -9.45
N ASP A 275 3.96 -4.25 -9.09
CA ASP A 275 2.89 -3.40 -8.59
C ASP A 275 2.07 -2.80 -9.73
N ALA A 276 0.76 -2.64 -9.56
CA ALA A 276 -0.02 -1.98 -10.63
C ALA A 276 0.27 -0.48 -10.71
N VAL A 277 0.55 0.17 -9.58
CA VAL A 277 1.05 1.54 -9.49
C VAL A 277 2.12 1.63 -8.41
N ASP A 278 3.31 2.12 -8.79
CA ASP A 278 4.39 2.46 -7.86
C ASP A 278 4.71 3.97 -7.97
N ALA A 279 4.48 4.71 -6.88
CA ALA A 279 4.80 6.12 -6.79
C ALA A 279 5.67 6.41 -5.56
N ALA A 280 6.82 7.04 -5.78
CA ALA A 280 7.75 7.45 -4.73
C ALA A 280 7.11 8.44 -3.73
N SER A 281 6.14 9.25 -4.16
CA SER A 281 5.38 10.16 -3.29
C SER A 281 3.90 9.81 -3.27
N ASP A 282 3.12 10.41 -4.17
CA ASP A 282 1.67 10.39 -4.08
C ASP A 282 1.04 9.57 -5.19
N VAL A 283 -0.01 8.83 -4.86
CA VAL A 283 -0.97 8.35 -5.87
C VAL A 283 -2.28 9.09 -5.67
N VAL A 284 -2.72 9.81 -6.68
CA VAL A 284 -3.97 10.59 -6.65
C VAL A 284 -4.93 10.10 -7.73
N VAL A 285 -6.15 9.78 -7.35
CA VAL A 285 -7.24 9.43 -8.28
C VAL A 285 -8.41 10.38 -8.06
N THR A 286 -8.69 11.21 -9.06
CA THR A 286 -9.82 12.17 -9.01
C THR A 286 -10.93 11.82 -10.01
N GLY A 287 -10.70 10.82 -10.86
CA GLY A 287 -11.63 10.45 -11.93
C GLY A 287 -11.14 9.28 -12.76
N GLY A 288 -11.86 9.00 -13.86
CA GLY A 288 -11.53 7.87 -14.74
C GLY A 288 -12.00 6.51 -14.22
N ALA A 289 -11.44 5.45 -14.80
CA ALA A 289 -11.62 4.07 -14.34
C ALA A 289 -10.26 3.37 -14.34
N PHE A 290 -9.93 2.68 -13.26
CA PHE A 290 -8.67 1.96 -13.09
C PHE A 290 -8.97 0.52 -12.69
N GLU A 291 -8.64 -0.43 -13.55
CA GLU A 291 -8.81 -1.87 -13.34
C GLU A 291 -7.41 -2.50 -13.35
N ALA A 292 -7.01 -3.15 -12.26
CA ALA A 292 -5.64 -3.65 -12.09
C ALA A 292 -5.58 -5.07 -11.52
N VAL A 293 -4.61 -5.83 -12.01
CA VAL A 293 -4.15 -7.09 -11.44
C VAL A 293 -2.65 -6.97 -11.17
N ALA A 294 -2.23 -7.13 -9.91
CA ALA A 294 -0.84 -7.03 -9.48
C ALA A 294 -0.30 -8.39 -9.00
N GLY A 295 0.92 -8.71 -9.41
CA GLY A 295 1.44 -10.07 -9.42
C GLY A 295 0.75 -10.88 -10.52
N ALA A 296 1.49 -11.68 -11.29
CA ALA A 296 1.04 -12.29 -12.56
C ALA A 296 -0.30 -13.09 -12.55
N ALA A 297 -0.91 -13.30 -11.38
CA ALA A 297 -2.20 -13.93 -11.18
C ALA A 297 -3.19 -13.14 -10.29
N GLY A 298 -2.78 -12.06 -9.60
CA GLY A 298 -3.56 -11.46 -8.51
C GLY A 298 -3.79 -12.42 -7.33
N ALA A 299 -4.64 -12.04 -6.37
CA ALA A 299 -5.10 -12.92 -5.30
C ALA A 299 -6.07 -14.01 -5.81
N THR A 300 -6.86 -13.74 -6.85
CA THR A 300 -7.87 -14.68 -7.34
C THR A 300 -7.36 -15.68 -8.38
N GLY A 301 -6.17 -15.47 -8.93
CA GLY A 301 -5.60 -16.34 -9.94
C GLY A 301 -4.89 -17.57 -9.37
N GLU A 302 -5.00 -18.67 -10.11
CA GLU A 302 -4.24 -19.88 -9.82
C GLU A 302 -2.77 -19.60 -10.17
N ALA A 303 -1.88 -19.62 -9.17
CA ALA A 303 -0.44 -19.47 -9.35
C ALA A 303 0.03 -20.22 -10.61
N ALA A 304 0.73 -19.51 -11.51
CA ALA A 304 1.36 -20.13 -12.65
C ALA A 304 2.26 -21.26 -12.13
N SER A 305 2.01 -22.48 -12.62
CA SER A 305 2.61 -23.72 -12.11
C SER A 305 4.11 -23.61 -11.82
N ASP A 306 4.49 -23.79 -10.55
CA ASP A 306 5.69 -24.41 -9.91
C ASP A 306 6.99 -24.66 -10.74
N ASP A 307 7.26 -23.89 -11.80
CA ASP A 307 8.44 -24.01 -12.68
C ASP A 307 9.12 -22.65 -12.91
N ALA A 308 8.67 -21.59 -12.23
CA ALA A 308 9.52 -20.44 -11.94
C ALA A 308 10.41 -20.85 -10.77
N ALA A 309 11.72 -20.93 -11.01
CA ALA A 309 12.69 -21.31 -10.01
C ALA A 309 12.51 -20.44 -8.77
N ALA A 310 12.25 -21.08 -7.62
CA ALA A 310 12.38 -20.44 -6.32
C ALA A 310 13.78 -19.82 -6.23
N ASP A 311 13.84 -18.51 -6.37
CA ASP A 311 14.97 -17.71 -5.96
C ASP A 311 14.75 -17.41 -4.49
N ASP A 312 15.46 -18.15 -3.63
CA ASP A 312 15.38 -18.13 -2.16
C ASP A 312 15.94 -16.81 -1.57
N ASP A 313 16.14 -15.79 -2.42
CA ASP A 313 16.71 -14.47 -2.15
C ASP A 313 15.82 -13.31 -2.68
N ALA A 314 14.63 -13.59 -3.23
CA ALA A 314 13.60 -12.57 -3.36
C ALA A 314 13.00 -12.36 -1.96
N GLU A 315 13.22 -11.19 -1.36
CA GLU A 315 12.28 -10.70 -0.37
C GLU A 315 10.93 -10.64 -1.11
N GLU A 316 10.07 -11.62 -0.90
CA GLU A 316 8.71 -11.63 -1.43
C GLU A 316 7.94 -10.52 -0.70
N SER A 317 8.24 -9.25 -0.97
CA SER A 317 7.23 -8.21 -0.87
C SER A 317 6.25 -8.55 -1.98
N ALA A 318 5.15 -9.19 -1.61
CA ALA A 318 4.19 -9.64 -2.59
C ALA A 318 3.65 -8.41 -3.35
N SER A 319 3.26 -8.63 -4.61
CA SER A 319 2.90 -7.53 -5.49
C SER A 319 1.60 -6.84 -5.08
N LYS A 320 1.64 -5.52 -4.96
CA LYS A 320 0.58 -4.65 -4.46
C LYS A 320 -0.17 -3.97 -5.59
N GLY A 321 -1.41 -3.59 -5.33
CA GLY A 321 -2.23 -2.87 -6.30
C GLY A 321 -1.74 -1.44 -6.51
N ILE A 322 -1.99 -0.60 -5.52
CA ILE A 322 -1.58 0.81 -5.53
C ILE A 322 -0.59 1.03 -4.39
N VAL A 323 0.60 1.53 -4.69
CA VAL A 323 1.64 1.86 -3.72
C VAL A 323 1.96 3.36 -3.80
N ALA A 324 1.88 4.04 -2.65
CA ALA A 324 2.28 5.43 -2.50
C ALA A 324 3.27 5.61 -1.34
N GLY A 325 4.46 6.14 -1.62
CA GLY A 325 5.47 6.40 -0.59
C GLY A 325 5.06 7.43 0.46
N VAL A 326 4.09 8.31 0.17
CA VAL A 326 3.62 9.37 1.08
C VAL A 326 2.11 9.33 1.29
N ILE A 327 1.29 9.45 0.24
CA ILE A 327 -0.17 9.39 0.40
C ILE A 327 -0.87 8.82 -0.83
N ALA A 328 -1.83 7.92 -0.58
CA ALA A 328 -2.82 7.52 -1.58
C ALA A 328 -4.13 8.29 -1.35
N VAL A 329 -4.59 9.05 -2.35
CA VAL A 329 -5.83 9.83 -2.30
C VAL A 329 -6.79 9.35 -3.38
N LEU A 330 -7.86 8.67 -2.96
CA LEU A 330 -8.95 8.20 -3.82
C LEU A 330 -10.16 9.12 -3.61
N GLU A 331 -10.28 10.14 -4.45
CA GLU A 331 -11.32 11.18 -4.40
C GLU A 331 -12.07 11.25 -5.74
N GLY A 332 -12.51 10.09 -6.22
CA GLY A 332 -13.28 9.94 -7.45
C GLY A 332 -12.92 8.68 -8.23
N GLY A 333 -13.50 8.56 -9.43
CA GLY A 333 -13.25 7.43 -10.33
C GLY A 333 -13.92 6.11 -9.91
N ALA A 334 -13.68 5.08 -10.71
CA ALA A 334 -14.06 3.69 -10.42
C ALA A 334 -12.81 2.82 -10.43
N ILE A 335 -12.47 2.25 -9.28
CA ILE A 335 -11.24 1.51 -9.03
C ILE A 335 -11.59 0.05 -8.78
N THR A 336 -10.87 -0.86 -9.43
CA THR A 336 -10.96 -2.30 -9.19
C THR A 336 -9.56 -2.86 -9.16
N VAL A 337 -9.19 -3.51 -8.04
CA VAL A 337 -7.84 -4.03 -7.83
C VAL A 337 -7.93 -5.46 -7.32
N ASP A 338 -7.13 -6.34 -7.93
CA ASP A 338 -6.86 -7.70 -7.48
C ASP A 338 -5.34 -7.86 -7.32
N ALA A 339 -4.84 -7.84 -6.09
CA ALA A 339 -3.41 -7.83 -5.78
C ALA A 339 -3.00 -9.09 -5.01
N ALA A 340 -1.78 -9.58 -5.23
CA ALA A 340 -1.24 -10.71 -4.48
C ALA A 340 -0.94 -10.37 -3.01
N ASP A 341 -0.69 -9.09 -2.73
CA ASP A 341 -0.50 -8.47 -1.42
C ASP A 341 -1.62 -7.43 -1.19
N ASP A 342 -1.29 -6.29 -0.61
CA ASP A 342 -2.20 -5.17 -0.42
C ASP A 342 -2.82 -4.63 -1.71
N ALA A 343 -4.14 -4.42 -1.70
CA ALA A 343 -4.79 -3.76 -2.84
C ALA A 343 -4.49 -2.24 -2.87
N VAL A 344 -4.43 -1.58 -1.71
CA VAL A 344 -3.99 -0.18 -1.59
C VAL A 344 -3.08 -0.04 -0.39
N HIS A 345 -1.84 0.39 -0.62
CA HIS A 345 -0.81 0.54 0.39
C HIS A 345 -0.20 1.94 0.37
N SER A 346 0.07 2.51 1.55
CA SER A 346 0.91 3.69 1.66
C SER A 346 1.77 3.71 2.91
N ASN A 347 3.05 4.07 2.73
CA ASN A 347 4.00 4.26 3.83
C ASN A 347 3.70 5.51 4.68
N GLY A 348 2.67 6.29 4.31
CA GLY A 348 2.19 7.44 5.05
C GLY A 348 0.69 7.38 5.28
N GLY A 349 -0.08 8.08 4.45
CA GLY A 349 -1.52 8.25 4.64
C GLY A 349 -2.37 7.63 3.54
N ILE A 350 -3.61 7.26 3.88
CA ILE A 350 -4.63 6.93 2.88
C ILE A 350 -5.88 7.77 3.12
N ARG A 351 -6.42 8.31 2.03
CA ARG A 351 -7.70 9.05 2.02
C ARG A 351 -8.66 8.44 1.00
N LEU A 352 -9.79 7.93 1.48
CA LEU A 352 -10.89 7.38 0.68
C LEU A 352 -12.10 8.34 0.76
N ALA A 353 -12.18 9.30 -0.15
CA ALA A 353 -13.07 10.45 -0.02
C ALA A 353 -14.30 10.44 -0.94
N ASP A 354 -14.19 9.91 -2.17
CA ASP A 354 -15.29 9.80 -3.13
C ASP A 354 -14.96 8.71 -4.17
N GLY A 355 -15.91 8.36 -5.03
CA GLY A 355 -15.77 7.30 -6.02
C GLY A 355 -16.10 5.91 -5.47
N THR A 356 -15.79 4.89 -6.26
CA THR A 356 -16.02 3.48 -5.91
C THR A 356 -14.71 2.70 -5.99
N ALA A 357 -14.39 1.91 -4.96
CA ALA A 357 -13.27 0.98 -4.95
C ALA A 357 -13.76 -0.45 -4.68
N THR A 358 -13.46 -1.38 -5.59
CA THR A 358 -13.70 -2.81 -5.40
C THR A 358 -12.36 -3.52 -5.26
N LEU A 359 -12.10 -4.09 -4.09
CA LEU A 359 -10.77 -4.54 -3.70
C LEU A 359 -10.76 -6.05 -3.42
N THR A 360 -9.73 -6.72 -3.89
CA THR A 360 -9.38 -8.09 -3.52
C THR A 360 -7.87 -8.16 -3.34
N SER A 361 -7.43 -8.76 -2.25
CA SER A 361 -6.03 -8.81 -1.84
C SER A 361 -5.66 -10.19 -1.33
N GLY A 362 -4.38 -10.52 -1.41
CA GLY A 362 -3.81 -11.70 -0.76
C GLY A 362 -3.37 -11.41 0.67
N ASP A 363 -3.16 -10.14 1.00
CA ASP A 363 -2.99 -9.60 2.36
C ASP A 363 -4.10 -8.57 2.63
N ASP A 364 -3.81 -7.28 2.82
CA ASP A 364 -4.83 -6.31 3.25
C ASP A 364 -5.56 -5.65 2.08
N ALA A 365 -6.84 -5.33 2.26
CA ALA A 365 -7.50 -4.56 1.22
C ALA A 365 -6.98 -3.11 1.20
N VAL A 366 -6.76 -2.52 2.38
CA VAL A 366 -6.21 -1.17 2.52
C VAL A 366 -5.28 -1.12 3.74
N HIS A 367 -4.00 -0.82 3.52
CA HIS A 367 -2.96 -0.73 4.55
C HIS A 367 -2.33 0.65 4.57
N ALA A 368 -2.34 1.33 5.72
CA ALA A 368 -1.62 2.58 5.92
C ALA A 368 -0.68 2.51 7.13
N ASP A 369 0.62 2.72 6.90
CA ASP A 369 1.63 2.81 7.98
C ASP A 369 1.32 3.98 8.95
N GLY A 370 0.68 5.04 8.46
CA GLY A 370 0.27 6.21 9.21
C GLY A 370 -1.22 6.21 9.55
N THR A 371 -2.01 6.98 8.81
CA THR A 371 -3.46 7.13 9.07
C THR A 371 -4.26 6.74 7.83
N LEU A 372 -5.32 5.98 8.05
CA LEU A 372 -6.33 5.66 7.05
C LEU A 372 -7.60 6.47 7.36
N LEU A 373 -8.03 7.31 6.41
CA LEU A 373 -9.28 8.07 6.50
C LEU A 373 -10.29 7.64 5.43
N ALA A 374 -11.40 7.04 5.85
CA ALA A 374 -12.60 6.86 5.05
C ALA A 374 -13.54 8.06 5.24
N ALA A 375 -13.48 9.02 4.33
CA ALA A 375 -14.25 10.27 4.39
C ALA A 375 -15.58 10.21 3.63
N GLY A 376 -15.70 9.37 2.58
CA GLY A 376 -16.91 9.37 1.75
C GLY A 376 -17.00 8.37 0.61
N ALA A 377 -15.95 7.61 0.29
CA ALA A 377 -15.97 6.64 -0.82
C ALA A 377 -16.94 5.46 -0.57
N THR A 378 -17.33 4.79 -1.66
CA THR A 378 -17.92 3.43 -1.58
C THR A 378 -16.80 2.41 -1.75
N VAL A 379 -16.60 1.54 -0.77
CA VAL A 379 -15.53 0.53 -0.74
C VAL A 379 -16.14 -0.85 -0.54
N ASP A 380 -15.97 -1.72 -1.54
CA ASP A 380 -16.38 -3.12 -1.51
C ASP A 380 -15.12 -3.99 -1.44
N VAL A 381 -14.78 -4.52 -0.26
CA VAL A 381 -13.71 -5.53 -0.12
C VAL A 381 -14.33 -6.90 -0.30
N LEU A 382 -13.98 -7.56 -1.41
CA LEU A 382 -14.54 -8.87 -1.77
C LEU A 382 -13.85 -10.03 -1.05
N GLY A 383 -12.61 -9.81 -0.58
CA GLY A 383 -11.81 -10.77 0.17
C GLY A 383 -10.39 -10.25 0.40
N SER A 384 -9.91 -10.42 1.63
CA SER A 384 -8.57 -10.05 2.10
C SER A 384 -8.19 -10.87 3.34
N VAL A 385 -6.95 -10.74 3.83
CA VAL A 385 -6.55 -11.14 5.19
C VAL A 385 -7.20 -10.16 6.15
N GLU A 386 -6.75 -8.90 6.17
CA GLU A 386 -7.42 -7.83 6.90
C GLU A 386 -8.17 -6.89 5.95
N GLY A 387 -9.29 -6.32 6.41
CA GLY A 387 -10.06 -5.38 5.59
C GLY A 387 -9.40 -4.01 5.52
N LEU A 388 -9.32 -3.32 6.66
CA LEU A 388 -8.66 -2.02 6.79
C LEU A 388 -7.63 -2.10 7.92
N GLU A 389 -6.36 -1.82 7.62
CA GLU A 389 -5.29 -1.77 8.60
C GLU A 389 -4.66 -0.38 8.71
N GLY A 390 -4.35 0.01 9.95
CA GLY A 390 -3.43 1.09 10.25
C GLY A 390 -3.40 1.43 11.75
N ALA A 391 -2.33 2.09 12.19
CA ALA A 391 -2.25 2.53 13.59
C ALA A 391 -3.38 3.49 13.96
N LYS A 392 -3.81 4.31 12.99
CA LYS A 392 -4.96 5.18 13.15
C LYS A 392 -5.94 5.02 11.99
N ILE A 393 -7.17 4.67 12.32
CA ILE A 393 -8.26 4.54 11.34
C ILE A 393 -9.38 5.50 11.70
N GLU A 394 -9.80 6.32 10.73
CA GLU A 394 -10.87 7.28 10.87
C GLU A 394 -11.96 7.02 9.82
N ILE A 395 -13.18 6.75 10.28
CA ILE A 395 -14.34 6.56 9.41
C ILE A 395 -15.31 7.71 9.67
N GLU A 396 -15.25 8.73 8.81
CA GLU A 396 -16.11 9.92 8.86
C GLU A 396 -17.35 9.79 7.96
N GLY A 397 -17.30 8.94 6.94
CA GLY A 397 -18.35 8.81 5.93
C GLY A 397 -18.16 7.60 5.02
N GLY A 398 -18.97 7.54 3.96
CA GLY A 398 -18.89 6.49 2.94
C GLY A 398 -19.79 5.27 3.20
N GLU A 399 -19.69 4.30 2.31
CA GLU A 399 -20.30 2.97 2.40
C GLU A 399 -19.18 1.94 2.29
N LEU A 400 -18.92 1.19 3.35
CA LEU A 400 -17.85 0.21 3.46
C LEU A 400 -18.48 -1.16 3.66
N ASP A 401 -18.31 -2.08 2.71
CA ASP A 401 -18.70 -3.48 2.82
C ASP A 401 -17.43 -4.33 2.78
N ILE A 402 -17.10 -4.96 3.91
CA ILE A 402 -15.79 -5.58 4.13
C ILE A 402 -15.93 -7.07 4.36
N VAL A 403 -15.26 -7.89 3.53
CA VAL A 403 -15.11 -9.33 3.74
C VAL A 403 -13.66 -9.67 4.01
N ALA A 404 -13.34 -10.14 5.21
CA ALA A 404 -11.99 -10.45 5.66
C ALA A 404 -11.87 -11.89 6.19
N SER A 405 -10.71 -12.51 5.95
CA SER A 405 -10.42 -13.88 6.41
C SER A 405 -9.77 -13.93 7.78
N ASP A 406 -9.14 -12.82 8.19
CA ASP A 406 -8.83 -12.50 9.57
C ASP A 406 -9.65 -11.27 9.97
N ASP A 407 -9.02 -10.14 10.28
CA ASP A 407 -9.69 -9.01 10.93
C ASP A 407 -10.39 -8.08 9.94
N GLY A 408 -11.61 -7.66 10.26
CA GLY A 408 -12.34 -6.73 9.41
C GLY A 408 -11.74 -5.33 9.40
N ILE A 409 -11.50 -4.78 10.59
CA ILE A 409 -10.82 -3.50 10.79
C ILE A 409 -9.79 -3.73 11.89
N ASN A 410 -8.50 -3.54 11.58
CA ASN A 410 -7.39 -3.75 12.48
C ASN A 410 -6.70 -2.41 12.82
N GLY A 411 -6.86 -1.97 14.06
CA GLY A 411 -6.08 -0.90 14.65
C GLY A 411 -4.83 -1.45 15.32
N SER A 412 -3.69 -1.40 14.64
CA SER A 412 -2.40 -1.94 15.10
C SER A 412 -1.24 -1.04 14.68
N ASP A 413 -0.18 -0.97 15.49
CA ASP A 413 1.07 -0.28 15.13
C ASP A 413 2.17 -1.25 14.68
N GLY A 414 1.79 -2.48 14.31
CA GLY A 414 2.70 -3.55 13.88
C GLY A 414 3.57 -4.13 15.01
N SER A 415 3.51 -3.58 16.23
CA SER A 415 4.34 -4.05 17.34
C SER A 415 3.91 -5.39 17.94
N GLY A 416 2.77 -5.94 17.48
CA GLY A 416 2.21 -7.23 17.89
C GLY A 416 2.84 -8.46 17.24
N ALA A 417 3.47 -8.34 16.07
CA ALA A 417 4.06 -9.46 15.33
C ALA A 417 5.47 -9.82 15.85
N GLY A 418 5.60 -10.16 17.13
CA GLY A 418 6.93 -10.21 17.73
C GLY A 418 7.15 -10.92 19.06
N GLU A 419 6.24 -11.76 19.59
CA GLU A 419 6.64 -12.61 20.74
C GLU A 419 5.80 -13.88 20.94
N MET A 420 5.80 -14.79 19.96
CA MET A 420 5.58 -16.20 20.30
C MET A 420 6.79 -16.70 21.09
N GLY A 421 6.67 -16.67 22.42
CA GLY A 421 7.69 -17.06 23.39
C GLY A 421 8.38 -18.38 23.05
N GLY A 422 9.53 -18.28 22.39
CA GLY A 422 10.49 -19.36 22.23
C GLY A 422 10.90 -19.84 23.62
N PHE A 423 10.59 -21.10 23.92
CA PHE A 423 11.19 -21.79 25.06
C PHE A 423 12.71 -21.55 25.03
N PRO A 424 13.35 -21.08 26.12
CA PRO A 424 14.78 -20.82 26.11
C PRO A 424 15.53 -22.10 25.77
N GLY A 425 16.16 -22.10 24.59
CA GLY A 425 16.90 -23.21 24.02
C GLY A 425 18.02 -23.67 24.96
N GLY A 426 17.72 -24.67 25.78
CA GLY A 426 18.72 -25.51 26.39
C GLY A 426 19.35 -26.38 25.30
N THR A 427 20.68 -26.34 25.19
CA THR A 427 21.47 -27.25 24.35
C THR A 427 20.95 -28.69 24.46
N PRO A 428 20.61 -29.37 23.35
CA PRO A 428 20.23 -30.78 23.39
C PRO A 428 21.39 -31.63 23.94
N PRO A 429 21.15 -32.60 24.83
CA PRO A 429 22.19 -33.50 25.30
C PRO A 429 22.81 -34.29 24.13
N GLU A 430 24.14 -34.43 24.14
CA GLU A 430 24.96 -35.13 23.15
C GLU A 430 24.35 -36.49 22.73
N GLY A 431 23.98 -36.64 21.45
CA GLY A 431 23.58 -37.94 20.89
C GLY A 431 22.55 -37.98 19.76
N MET A 432 22.03 -36.85 19.26
CA MET A 432 21.12 -36.82 18.11
C MET A 432 21.86 -36.34 16.85
N PRO A 433 21.80 -37.05 15.70
CA PRO A 433 22.38 -36.57 14.46
C PRO A 433 21.51 -35.47 13.82
N GLU A 434 22.16 -34.40 13.35
CA GLU A 434 21.57 -33.38 12.47
C GLU A 434 21.17 -34.03 11.14
N GLY A 435 19.86 -34.08 10.89
CA GLY A 435 19.29 -34.60 9.65
C GLY A 435 17.77 -34.76 9.82
N GLY A 436 17.02 -33.82 9.25
CA GLY A 436 15.56 -33.75 9.31
C GLY A 436 14.85 -35.01 8.80
N MET A 437 13.59 -35.16 9.21
CA MET A 437 12.68 -36.16 8.62
C MET A 437 12.47 -35.83 7.13
N PRO A 438 12.53 -36.83 6.23
CA PRO A 438 12.21 -36.61 4.82
C PRO A 438 10.70 -36.45 4.61
N GLU A 439 10.34 -35.53 3.73
CA GLU A 439 9.00 -35.35 3.19
C GLU A 439 8.50 -36.61 2.46
N GLY A 440 7.23 -36.95 2.67
CA GLY A 440 6.49 -37.90 1.85
C GLY A 440 6.34 -39.31 2.43
N GLY A 441 5.22 -39.55 3.14
CA GLY A 441 4.67 -40.90 3.30
C GLY A 441 3.88 -41.13 4.58
N THR A 442 2.54 -41.18 4.48
CA THR A 442 1.65 -41.67 5.54
C THR A 442 2.04 -43.10 5.99
N PRO A 443 2.23 -43.36 7.30
CA PRO A 443 2.40 -44.73 7.78
C PRO A 443 1.05 -45.46 7.76
N PRO A 444 0.94 -46.64 7.15
CA PRO A 444 -0.29 -47.42 7.15
C PRO A 444 -0.52 -48.07 8.53
N SER A 445 -1.72 -47.87 9.06
CA SER A 445 -2.46 -48.74 9.98
C SER A 445 -1.71 -49.39 11.17
N GLY A 446 -2.09 -48.98 12.38
CA GLY A 446 -2.11 -49.87 13.54
C GLY A 446 -1.34 -49.37 14.75
N MET A 447 -2.02 -48.69 15.67
CA MET A 447 -1.66 -48.77 17.09
C MET A 447 -1.75 -50.24 17.53
N PRO A 448 -0.73 -50.77 18.23
CA PRO A 448 -0.94 -51.85 19.16
C PRO A 448 -1.23 -51.27 20.55
N GLU A 449 -2.41 -51.61 21.08
CA GLU A 449 -2.68 -51.62 22.51
C GLU A 449 -1.63 -52.49 23.24
N GLY A 450 -1.05 -51.95 24.32
CA GLY A 450 -0.58 -52.76 25.45
C GLY A 450 0.91 -52.69 25.80
N GLY A 451 1.19 -52.07 26.95
CA GLY A 451 2.04 -52.64 28.01
C GLY A 451 3.57 -52.68 27.83
N MET A 452 4.29 -52.05 28.76
CA MET A 452 5.74 -52.16 29.01
C MET A 452 6.30 -53.60 28.96
N PRO A 453 7.63 -53.71 28.76
CA PRO A 453 8.44 -54.63 29.55
C PRO A 453 9.45 -53.90 30.45
N GLU A 454 9.42 -54.26 31.74
CA GLU A 454 10.48 -54.05 32.72
C GLU A 454 11.71 -54.96 32.43
N GLY A 455 12.91 -54.38 32.52
CA GLY A 455 14.10 -55.03 33.12
C GLY A 455 15.01 -55.94 32.27
N GLY A 456 16.31 -55.57 32.19
CA GLY A 456 17.41 -56.53 31.98
C GLY A 456 18.73 -55.99 31.37
N THR A 457 19.69 -55.58 32.21
CA THR A 457 21.15 -55.32 31.94
C THR A 457 22.00 -56.61 31.84
N PRO A 458 23.35 -56.61 31.62
CA PRO A 458 24.30 -55.95 30.66
C PRO A 458 25.30 -56.99 30.03
N PRO A 459 26.44 -56.61 29.38
CA PRO A 459 27.73 -57.01 29.99
C PRO A 459 28.99 -56.12 29.73
N SER A 460 29.79 -55.98 30.81
CA SER A 460 31.30 -56.01 30.95
C SER A 460 32.21 -55.16 30.04
N GLY A 461 33.32 -54.55 30.49
CA GLY A 461 34.06 -54.63 31.76
C GLY A 461 35.48 -54.01 31.61
N PHE A 462 35.93 -53.31 32.66
CA PHE A 462 37.26 -52.70 32.92
C PHE A 462 38.42 -53.72 32.94
N PRO A 463 39.73 -53.31 32.84
CA PRO A 463 40.56 -52.80 33.98
C PRO A 463 41.65 -51.77 33.54
N ALA A 464 42.56 -51.19 34.34
CA ALA A 464 42.75 -50.82 35.75
C ALA A 464 44.07 -49.99 35.81
N ASP A 465 44.21 -49.21 36.89
CA ASP A 465 45.45 -48.67 37.53
C ASP A 465 46.31 -47.59 36.85
N GLY A 466 46.56 -46.49 37.59
CA GLY A 466 47.81 -45.73 37.43
C GLY A 466 47.86 -44.26 37.88
N GLU A 467 47.92 -44.05 39.20
CA GLU A 467 48.59 -42.93 39.89
C GLU A 467 47.90 -41.55 40.09
N ARG A 468 48.05 -41.07 41.33
CA ARG A 468 47.64 -39.78 41.89
C ARG A 468 48.91 -39.12 42.45
N PRO A 469 49.00 -37.78 42.47
CA PRO A 469 49.45 -37.14 43.71
C PRO A 469 48.50 -36.04 44.21
N GLU A 470 48.60 -35.77 45.51
CA GLU A 470 47.70 -35.02 46.38
C GLU A 470 48.14 -33.56 46.70
N PRO A 471 47.29 -32.78 47.41
CA PRO A 471 47.27 -31.31 47.41
C PRO A 471 47.95 -30.70 48.65
N PRO A 472 47.71 -29.41 48.95
CA PRO A 472 47.64 -28.95 50.33
C PRO A 472 46.34 -28.20 50.68
N ALA A 473 46.09 -28.18 51.99
CA ALA A 473 44.82 -27.93 52.65
C ALA A 473 44.80 -26.64 53.49
N GLY A 474 43.58 -26.19 53.83
CA GLY A 474 43.22 -25.84 55.22
C GLY A 474 42.87 -24.38 55.55
N GLY A 475 41.65 -24.17 56.07
CA GLY A 475 41.48 -23.52 57.39
C GLY A 475 40.70 -22.20 57.51
N GLU A 476 39.45 -22.33 57.99
CA GLU A 476 38.76 -21.52 59.05
C GLU A 476 38.21 -20.09 58.83
N GLY A 477 36.87 -20.04 58.88
CA GLY A 477 35.92 -19.09 59.49
C GLY A 477 36.33 -17.74 60.13
N GLY A 478 35.48 -16.73 59.90
CA GLY A 478 35.45 -15.48 60.68
C GLY A 478 34.30 -14.55 60.27
N ARG A 479 33.57 -14.02 61.27
CA ARG A 479 32.34 -13.21 61.16
C ARG A 479 32.60 -11.69 60.99
N ARG A 480 31.51 -10.95 60.71
CA ARG A 480 31.28 -9.46 60.79
C ARG A 480 31.69 -8.71 59.52
N GLY A 481 30.99 -7.68 59.06
CA GLY A 481 29.87 -6.91 59.62
C GLY A 481 29.44 -5.83 58.62
N GLU A 482 28.44 -5.06 59.03
CA GLU A 482 27.76 -3.97 58.33
C GLU A 482 28.65 -2.90 57.67
N ALA A 483 27.99 -2.16 56.77
CA ALA A 483 28.40 -1.00 55.98
C ALA A 483 29.22 0.08 56.71
N PRO A 484 29.84 0.99 55.94
CA PRO A 484 29.36 2.37 56.02
C PRO A 484 29.17 3.07 54.66
N ALA A 485 28.30 4.08 54.73
CA ALA A 485 27.93 5.03 53.69
C ALA A 485 29.08 5.94 53.20
N GLY A 486 28.94 6.46 51.98
CA GLY A 486 29.77 7.56 51.48
C GLY A 486 29.45 8.01 50.05
N ALA A 487 28.50 8.95 49.92
CA ALA A 487 28.39 10.01 48.93
C ALA A 487 28.51 9.69 47.41
N ALA A 488 27.38 9.69 46.71
CA ALA A 488 27.29 9.94 45.27
C ALA A 488 27.26 11.46 45.01
N PRO A 489 28.06 11.99 44.05
CA PRO A 489 27.79 13.29 43.46
C PRO A 489 26.74 13.17 42.36
N ASP A 490 25.81 14.11 42.46
CA ASP A 490 24.73 14.46 41.54
C ASP A 490 25.25 14.69 40.10
N GLY A 491 24.54 14.12 39.13
CA GLY A 491 24.87 14.18 37.71
C GLY A 491 23.67 13.71 36.90
N GLY A 492 22.65 14.55 36.83
CA GLY A 492 21.46 14.32 36.03
C GLY A 492 21.83 14.01 34.58
N ALA A 493 21.34 12.86 34.11
CA ALA A 493 21.25 12.60 32.69
C ALA A 493 20.26 13.61 32.08
N PRO A 494 20.58 14.25 30.95
CA PRO A 494 19.57 14.93 30.15
C PRO A 494 18.55 13.86 29.71
N GLY A 495 17.27 14.11 29.99
CA GLY A 495 16.20 13.26 29.48
C GLY A 495 16.25 13.27 27.96
N GLY A 496 16.45 12.09 27.38
CA GLY A 496 16.06 11.85 26.01
C GLY A 496 14.56 12.07 25.92
N GLU A 497 14.14 12.88 24.96
CA GLU A 497 12.75 12.99 24.57
C GLU A 497 12.34 11.58 24.11
N SER A 498 11.46 10.94 24.86
CA SER A 498 10.80 9.72 24.39
C SER A 498 10.14 10.05 23.07
N ALA A 499 10.37 9.21 22.05
CA ALA A 499 9.44 9.11 20.92
C ALA A 499 8.02 9.05 21.51
N ALA A 500 7.10 9.85 20.98
CA ALA A 500 5.70 9.72 21.35
C ALA A 500 5.31 8.26 21.06
N ALA A 501 4.73 7.56 22.03
CA ALA A 501 4.14 6.27 21.74
C ALA A 501 3.15 6.46 20.58
N SER A 502 3.24 5.59 19.57
CA SER A 502 2.20 5.41 18.56
C SER A 502 0.86 5.36 19.27
N ILE A 503 -0.08 6.22 18.85
CA ILE A 503 -1.46 6.13 19.34
C ILE A 503 -2.17 5.15 18.41
N VAL A 504 -2.56 4.00 18.97
CA VAL A 504 -3.43 3.06 18.26
C VAL A 504 -4.88 3.50 18.52
N GLU A 505 -5.59 3.91 17.49
CA GLU A 505 -6.94 4.46 17.61
C GLU A 505 -7.80 4.20 16.38
N VAL A 506 -9.00 3.67 16.60
CA VAL A 506 -10.05 3.61 15.58
C VAL A 506 -11.19 4.55 16.00
N THR A 507 -11.58 5.45 15.10
CA THR A 507 -12.72 6.34 15.31
C THR A 507 -13.76 6.18 14.21
N ILE A 508 -15.02 6.07 14.61
CA ILE A 508 -16.16 5.99 13.68
C ILE A 508 -17.14 7.10 14.02
N SER A 509 -17.20 8.12 13.18
CA SER A 509 -18.07 9.30 13.35
C SER A 509 -19.20 9.38 12.33
N GLY A 510 -19.14 8.58 11.27
CA GLY A 510 -20.17 8.51 10.23
C GLY A 510 -20.07 7.25 9.38
N GLY A 511 -20.68 7.29 8.20
CA GLY A 511 -20.67 6.20 7.22
C GLY A 511 -21.68 5.07 7.49
N THR A 512 -21.79 4.16 6.52
CA THR A 512 -22.43 2.85 6.67
C THR A 512 -21.31 1.81 6.60
N VAL A 513 -21.12 1.03 7.65
CA VAL A 513 -20.02 0.09 7.77
C VAL A 513 -20.60 -1.30 8.00
N HIS A 514 -20.34 -2.21 7.08
CA HIS A 514 -20.63 -3.63 7.22
C HIS A 514 -19.32 -4.40 7.18
N VAL A 515 -19.14 -5.27 8.18
CA VAL A 515 -17.95 -6.12 8.30
C VAL A 515 -18.39 -7.57 8.43
N ASP A 516 -17.85 -8.42 7.57
CA ASP A 516 -17.99 -9.86 7.56
C ASP A 516 -16.60 -10.50 7.73
N ALA A 517 -16.22 -10.79 8.98
CA ALA A 517 -14.87 -11.25 9.34
C ALA A 517 -14.86 -12.68 9.89
N ALA A 518 -13.85 -13.47 9.50
CA ALA A 518 -13.58 -14.78 10.10
C ALA A 518 -12.57 -14.71 11.27
N GLY A 519 -11.75 -13.66 11.31
CA GLY A 519 -11.01 -13.15 12.46
C GLY A 519 -11.89 -12.31 13.37
N ASP A 520 -11.30 -11.30 14.02
CA ASP A 520 -12.04 -10.30 14.77
C ASP A 520 -12.80 -9.35 13.82
N GLY A 521 -13.99 -8.93 14.24
CA GLY A 521 -14.76 -7.97 13.44
C GLY A 521 -14.08 -6.60 13.40
N ILE A 522 -13.83 -6.05 14.57
CA ILE A 522 -13.01 -4.85 14.78
C ILE A 522 -12.02 -5.22 15.88
N ASP A 523 -10.74 -5.28 15.56
CA ASP A 523 -9.64 -5.44 16.52
C ASP A 523 -8.92 -4.09 16.68
N VAL A 524 -8.67 -3.69 17.93
CA VAL A 524 -7.97 -2.44 18.24
C VAL A 524 -7.08 -2.65 19.45
N ASN A 525 -5.77 -2.67 19.22
CA ASN A 525 -4.74 -2.74 20.27
C ASN A 525 -4.67 -1.46 21.15
N GLY A 526 -5.51 -0.48 20.85
CA GLY A 526 -5.67 0.78 21.58
C GLY A 526 -7.13 1.13 21.84
N THR A 527 -7.59 2.29 21.38
CA THR A 527 -8.94 2.79 21.71
C THR A 527 -9.90 2.77 20.54
N LEU A 528 -11.16 2.41 20.80
CA LEU A 528 -12.26 2.50 19.84
C LEU A 528 -13.27 3.57 20.30
N ALA A 529 -13.53 4.56 19.45
CA ALA A 529 -14.52 5.60 19.71
C ALA A 529 -15.59 5.68 18.61
N ILE A 530 -16.84 5.40 18.97
CA ILE A 530 -17.99 5.49 18.06
C ILE A 530 -18.83 6.72 18.43
N THR A 531 -18.87 7.71 17.55
CA THR A 531 -19.67 8.94 17.75
C THR A 531 -20.82 9.08 16.73
N GLY A 532 -20.83 8.25 15.69
CA GLY A 532 -21.86 8.20 14.66
C GLY A 532 -21.72 6.94 13.78
N GLY A 533 -22.38 6.97 12.62
CA GLY A 533 -22.39 5.84 11.67
C GLY A 533 -23.53 4.84 11.88
N ASP A 534 -23.73 3.98 10.89
CA ASP A 534 -24.55 2.76 10.96
C ASP A 534 -23.65 1.54 10.77
N ILE A 535 -23.38 0.82 11.86
CA ILE A 535 -22.32 -0.19 11.93
C ILE A 535 -22.94 -1.56 12.18
N VAL A 536 -22.65 -2.51 11.30
CA VAL A 536 -23.01 -3.91 11.44
C VAL A 536 -21.74 -4.75 11.33
N VAL A 537 -21.48 -5.60 12.32
CA VAL A 537 -20.31 -6.47 12.37
C VAL A 537 -20.77 -7.91 12.55
N ASP A 538 -20.65 -8.71 11.50
CA ASP A 538 -20.77 -10.16 11.49
C ASP A 538 -19.39 -10.78 11.76
N GLY A 539 -19.06 -10.87 13.04
CA GLY A 539 -17.83 -11.46 13.52
C GLY A 539 -17.80 -13.00 13.45
N PRO A 540 -16.79 -13.60 14.09
CA PRO A 540 -16.43 -15.00 13.91
C PRO A 540 -17.38 -15.94 14.66
N ASP A 541 -17.45 -17.20 14.23
CA ASP A 541 -18.14 -18.28 14.96
C ASP A 541 -17.21 -19.10 15.87
N ASN A 542 -15.95 -18.69 15.97
CA ASN A 542 -14.91 -19.34 16.76
C ASN A 542 -14.67 -18.60 18.09
N ASP A 543 -14.40 -19.34 19.17
CA ASP A 543 -14.22 -18.78 20.51
C ASP A 543 -12.82 -18.17 20.75
N GLY A 544 -11.92 -18.21 19.75
CA GLY A 544 -10.59 -17.58 19.79
C GLY A 544 -10.64 -16.08 19.49
N ASN A 545 -11.68 -15.66 18.76
CA ASN A 545 -11.88 -14.32 18.24
C ASN A 545 -13.26 -13.76 18.69
N ALA A 546 -13.52 -12.48 18.49
CA ALA A 546 -14.68 -11.70 18.90
C ALA A 546 -15.18 -10.78 17.76
N ALA A 547 -16.46 -10.39 17.83
CA ALA A 547 -16.99 -9.39 16.91
C ALA A 547 -16.39 -7.99 17.17
N LEU A 548 -15.94 -7.74 18.40
CA LEU A 548 -15.29 -6.52 18.85
C LEU A 548 -14.21 -6.96 19.84
N ASP A 549 -12.95 -6.69 19.52
CA ASP A 549 -11.81 -6.84 20.42
C ASP A 549 -11.13 -5.47 20.55
N VAL A 550 -11.00 -4.99 21.79
CA VAL A 550 -10.47 -3.65 22.07
C VAL A 550 -9.71 -3.70 23.39
N ASP A 551 -8.41 -3.47 23.33
CA ASP A 551 -7.52 -3.52 24.49
C ASP A 551 -7.68 -2.33 25.44
N GLY A 552 -7.98 -1.16 24.88
CA GLY A 552 -8.11 0.10 25.59
C GLY A 552 -9.55 0.54 25.86
N ASP A 553 -9.77 1.86 25.83
CA ASP A 553 -11.09 2.44 26.03
C ASP A 553 -11.97 2.22 24.78
N PHE A 554 -13.10 1.54 24.97
CA PHE A 554 -14.14 1.42 23.96
C PHE A 554 -15.37 2.24 24.37
N THR A 555 -15.64 3.35 23.67
CA THR A 555 -16.75 4.27 23.98
C THR A 555 -17.73 4.44 22.83
N ILE A 556 -19.02 4.62 23.18
CA ILE A 556 -20.08 4.96 22.22
C ILE A 556 -20.81 6.22 22.69
N ALA A 557 -20.88 7.23 21.82
CA ALA A 557 -21.58 8.49 22.04
C ALA A 557 -22.70 8.77 21.03
N GLY A 558 -22.78 8.02 19.92
CA GLY A 558 -23.80 8.18 18.89
C GLY A 558 -23.82 7.03 17.88
N GLY A 559 -24.65 7.15 16.84
CA GLY A 559 -24.78 6.15 15.77
C GLY A 559 -25.59 4.90 16.17
N THR A 560 -25.53 3.88 15.32
CA THR A 560 -26.03 2.53 15.56
C THR A 560 -24.91 1.51 15.46
N LEU A 561 -24.95 0.51 16.34
CA LEU A 561 -24.03 -0.62 16.34
C LEU A 561 -24.83 -1.90 16.52
N LEU A 562 -24.61 -2.87 15.65
CA LEU A 562 -24.97 -4.27 15.84
C LEU A 562 -23.74 -5.13 15.57
N ALA A 563 -23.13 -5.68 16.62
CA ALA A 563 -22.04 -6.64 16.48
C ALA A 563 -22.49 -8.02 16.97
N VAL A 564 -22.23 -9.06 16.18
CA VAL A 564 -22.61 -10.44 16.47
C VAL A 564 -21.45 -11.39 16.23
N GLY A 565 -21.36 -12.45 17.01
CA GLY A 565 -20.32 -13.46 16.83
C GLY A 565 -20.32 -14.52 17.93
N SER A 566 -19.16 -15.13 18.14
CA SER A 566 -18.90 -16.08 19.22
C SER A 566 -19.13 -15.46 20.60
N ALA A 567 -19.18 -16.28 21.65
CA ALA A 567 -19.30 -15.79 23.03
C ALA A 567 -18.07 -16.11 23.88
N GLY A 568 -17.00 -16.63 23.28
CA GLY A 568 -15.74 -16.96 23.95
C GLY A 568 -15.00 -15.71 24.41
N MET A 569 -14.68 -14.84 23.45
CA MET A 569 -13.92 -13.60 23.66
C MET A 569 -14.77 -12.33 23.59
N ALA A 570 -16.10 -12.46 23.45
CA ALA A 570 -16.99 -11.31 23.27
C ALA A 570 -16.77 -10.20 24.31
N MET A 571 -16.61 -8.98 23.82
CA MET A 571 -16.44 -7.77 24.61
C MET A 571 -17.71 -6.91 24.62
N ALA A 572 -17.71 -5.87 25.46
CA ALA A 572 -18.80 -4.92 25.57
C ALA A 572 -18.23 -3.50 25.70
N PRO A 573 -18.98 -2.48 25.24
CA PRO A 573 -18.58 -1.09 25.43
C PRO A 573 -18.34 -0.75 26.90
N THR A 574 -17.39 0.13 27.17
CA THR A 574 -17.06 0.57 28.52
C THR A 574 -18.25 1.32 29.16
N ALA A 575 -18.32 1.27 30.50
CA ALA A 575 -19.39 1.89 31.27
C ALA A 575 -19.45 3.42 31.17
N ASP A 576 -18.38 4.05 30.67
CA ASP A 576 -18.26 5.50 30.50
C ASP A 576 -18.86 6.00 29.16
N SER A 577 -19.41 5.10 28.33
CA SER A 577 -20.14 5.44 27.10
C SER A 577 -21.34 6.36 27.38
N GLU A 578 -21.50 7.42 26.59
CA GLU A 578 -22.63 8.35 26.71
C GLU A 578 -23.93 7.75 26.17
N GLN A 579 -23.84 6.94 25.10
CA GLN A 579 -24.96 6.20 24.52
C GLN A 579 -25.07 4.80 25.16
N GLY A 580 -26.30 4.39 25.47
CA GLY A 580 -26.54 3.07 26.06
C GLY A 580 -26.21 1.93 25.10
N SER A 581 -25.71 0.82 25.65
CA SER A 581 -25.46 -0.42 24.92
C SER A 581 -25.99 -1.62 25.70
N VAL A 582 -26.38 -2.66 24.98
CA VAL A 582 -26.75 -3.95 25.54
C VAL A 582 -25.90 -5.05 24.93
N SER A 583 -25.25 -5.84 25.79
CA SER A 583 -24.51 -7.04 25.38
C SER A 583 -25.19 -8.27 25.93
N VAL A 584 -25.58 -9.17 25.03
CA VAL A 584 -26.38 -10.36 25.33
C VAL A 584 -25.57 -11.59 24.97
N ARG A 585 -25.27 -12.42 25.97
CA ARG A 585 -24.91 -13.82 25.73
C ARG A 585 -26.17 -14.61 25.48
N LEU A 586 -26.21 -15.36 24.39
CA LEU A 586 -27.40 -16.13 24.03
C LEU A 586 -27.51 -17.43 24.83
N ASP A 587 -28.73 -17.74 25.27
CA ASP A 587 -29.11 -19.02 25.86
C ASP A 587 -29.21 -20.12 24.80
N THR A 588 -29.50 -19.73 23.57
CA THR A 588 -29.59 -20.59 22.39
C THR A 588 -28.96 -19.87 21.21
N GLN A 589 -27.98 -20.50 20.57
CA GLN A 589 -27.31 -19.95 19.38
C GLN A 589 -28.32 -19.67 18.26
N ILE A 590 -28.00 -18.68 17.44
CA ILE A 590 -28.74 -18.37 16.22
C ILE A 590 -27.88 -18.87 15.07
N GLU A 591 -28.42 -19.79 14.28
CA GLU A 591 -27.69 -20.42 13.18
C GLU A 591 -27.61 -19.49 11.96
N ALA A 592 -26.57 -19.68 11.15
CA ALA A 592 -26.44 -19.01 9.86
C ALA A 592 -27.75 -19.08 9.02
N GLY A 593 -28.10 -17.95 8.41
CA GLY A 593 -29.33 -17.76 7.63
C GLY A 593 -30.60 -17.54 8.45
N GLN A 594 -30.56 -17.58 9.78
CA GLN A 594 -31.71 -17.24 10.61
C GLN A 594 -31.80 -15.73 10.85
N ALA A 595 -33.01 -15.18 10.70
CA ALA A 595 -33.29 -13.80 11.06
C ALA A 595 -33.53 -13.67 12.57
N PHE A 596 -33.01 -12.59 13.15
CA PHE A 596 -33.22 -12.24 14.55
C PHE A 596 -33.46 -10.73 14.74
N THR A 597 -33.97 -10.38 15.92
CA THR A 597 -34.21 -8.99 16.31
C THR A 597 -33.73 -8.74 17.73
N VAL A 598 -33.23 -7.55 18.00
CA VAL A 598 -33.02 -7.02 19.35
C VAL A 598 -34.21 -6.12 19.67
N VAL A 599 -34.93 -6.41 20.75
CA VAL A 599 -36.18 -5.71 21.09
C VAL A 599 -36.21 -5.22 22.53
N ALA A 600 -36.76 -4.04 22.74
CA ALA A 600 -37.08 -3.50 24.06
C ALA A 600 -38.34 -4.16 24.65
N GLU A 601 -38.55 -4.01 25.97
CA GLU A 601 -39.74 -4.56 26.66
C GLU A 601 -41.09 -4.07 26.08
N ASP A 602 -41.13 -2.86 25.52
CA ASP A 602 -42.33 -2.28 24.91
C ASP A 602 -42.60 -2.77 23.47
N GLY A 603 -41.71 -3.63 22.95
CA GLY A 603 -41.79 -4.19 21.60
C GLY A 603 -41.10 -3.36 20.52
N THR A 604 -40.43 -2.25 20.87
CA THR A 604 -39.61 -1.48 19.94
C THR A 604 -38.42 -2.32 19.46
N VAL A 605 -38.25 -2.43 18.15
CA VAL A 605 -37.10 -3.12 17.54
C VAL A 605 -35.93 -2.14 17.48
N ILE A 606 -34.81 -2.53 18.10
CA ILE A 606 -33.55 -1.78 18.10
C ILE A 606 -32.73 -2.14 16.87
N ALA A 607 -32.62 -3.43 16.56
CA ALA A 607 -31.90 -3.94 15.41
C ALA A 607 -32.59 -5.20 14.85
N SER A 608 -32.43 -5.44 13.56
CA SER A 608 -32.92 -6.63 12.85
C SER A 608 -31.87 -7.06 11.85
N HIS A 609 -31.51 -8.34 11.86
CA HIS A 609 -30.45 -8.86 11.00
C HIS A 609 -30.67 -10.33 10.65
N THR A 610 -30.02 -10.79 9.59
CA THR A 610 -29.96 -12.22 9.23
C THR A 610 -28.54 -12.69 9.45
N ALA A 611 -28.37 -13.64 10.36
CA ALA A 611 -27.06 -14.15 10.73
C ALA A 611 -26.29 -14.68 9.51
N ILE A 612 -25.07 -14.18 9.26
CA ILE A 612 -24.19 -14.69 8.21
C ILE A 612 -23.51 -15.99 8.69
N ARG A 613 -23.00 -15.98 9.93
CA ARG A 613 -22.46 -17.15 10.64
C ARG A 613 -23.31 -17.53 11.86
N THR A 614 -23.06 -18.71 12.43
CA THR A 614 -23.69 -19.09 13.70
C THR A 614 -23.16 -18.21 14.82
N LEU A 615 -24.04 -17.53 15.56
CA LEU A 615 -23.67 -16.56 16.59
C LEU A 615 -24.20 -16.95 17.98
N ALA A 616 -23.45 -16.56 19.01
CA ALA A 616 -23.71 -16.84 20.42
C ALA A 616 -23.70 -15.57 21.29
N SER A 617 -23.29 -14.43 20.75
CA SER A 617 -23.33 -13.12 21.39
C SER A 617 -23.91 -12.06 20.46
N VAL A 618 -24.50 -11.03 21.06
CA VAL A 618 -24.99 -9.82 20.38
C VAL A 618 -24.64 -8.61 21.22
N VAL A 619 -24.00 -7.61 20.62
CA VAL A 619 -23.83 -6.27 21.17
C VAL A 619 -24.65 -5.32 20.31
N ALA A 620 -25.52 -4.53 20.94
CA ALA A 620 -26.33 -3.54 20.25
C ALA A 620 -26.29 -2.18 20.96
N SER A 621 -26.15 -1.11 20.18
CA SER A 621 -26.31 0.27 20.64
C SER A 621 -27.09 1.07 19.61
N GLY A 622 -27.81 2.08 20.09
CA GLY A 622 -28.52 3.02 19.24
C GLY A 622 -29.29 4.05 20.05
N PRO A 623 -29.88 5.08 19.42
CA PRO A 623 -30.57 6.16 20.11
C PRO A 623 -31.76 5.72 20.99
N GLY A 624 -32.28 4.52 20.79
CA GLY A 624 -33.38 3.93 21.57
C GLY A 624 -32.93 3.05 22.75
N VAL A 625 -31.62 2.89 22.99
CA VAL A 625 -31.10 2.03 24.06
C VAL A 625 -30.90 2.84 25.35
N GLU A 626 -31.79 2.61 26.30
CA GLU A 626 -31.76 3.22 27.64
C GLU A 626 -31.08 2.32 28.68
N ASN A 627 -30.03 2.83 29.35
CA ASN A 627 -29.36 2.13 30.45
C ASN A 627 -30.33 1.79 31.60
N GLY A 628 -30.25 0.57 32.12
CA GLY A 628 -31.13 0.04 33.16
C GLY A 628 -32.44 -0.58 32.65
N ALA A 629 -32.73 -0.51 31.34
CA ALA A 629 -33.84 -1.23 30.71
C ALA A 629 -33.41 -2.62 30.20
N THR A 630 -34.34 -3.57 30.17
CA THR A 630 -34.10 -4.92 29.65
C THR A 630 -34.34 -4.96 28.13
N TYR A 631 -33.46 -5.67 27.42
CA TYR A 631 -33.64 -5.99 26.01
C TYR A 631 -33.56 -7.50 25.80
N GLU A 632 -34.32 -7.98 24.83
CA GLU A 632 -34.38 -9.38 24.44
C GLU A 632 -33.84 -9.56 23.02
N VAL A 633 -33.07 -10.62 22.80
CA VAL A 633 -32.76 -11.12 21.45
C VAL A 633 -33.79 -12.18 21.10
N ARG A 634 -34.44 -12.03 19.95
CA ARG A 634 -35.48 -12.94 19.46
C ARG A 634 -35.15 -13.52 18.11
N ALA A 635 -35.19 -14.84 18.00
CA ALA A 635 -35.16 -15.58 16.73
C ALA A 635 -36.57 -16.11 16.44
N GLY A 636 -37.25 -15.50 15.46
CA GLY A 636 -38.69 -15.69 15.28
C GLY A 636 -39.49 -15.22 16.51
N ASP A 637 -40.37 -16.09 17.03
CA ASP A 637 -41.19 -15.79 18.22
C ASP A 637 -40.50 -16.15 19.54
N ALA A 638 -39.29 -16.73 19.51
CA ALA A 638 -38.58 -17.21 20.70
C ALA A 638 -37.55 -16.19 21.18
N THR A 639 -37.61 -15.84 22.47
CA THR A 639 -36.51 -15.15 23.17
C THR A 639 -35.37 -16.13 23.36
N VAL A 640 -34.21 -15.81 22.81
CA VAL A 640 -32.98 -16.63 22.82
C VAL A 640 -31.87 -16.04 23.67
N GLY A 641 -32.09 -14.85 24.25
CA GLY A 641 -31.23 -14.23 25.25
C GLY A 641 -31.84 -12.91 25.72
N SER A 642 -31.38 -12.41 26.86
CA SER A 642 -31.78 -11.09 27.38
C SER A 642 -30.70 -10.50 28.27
N ALA A 643 -30.56 -9.17 28.26
CA ALA A 643 -29.69 -8.45 29.19
C ALA A 643 -30.25 -7.07 29.53
N VAL A 644 -29.71 -6.45 30.58
CA VAL A 644 -30.01 -5.07 30.97
C VAL A 644 -28.95 -4.16 30.37
N ALA A 645 -29.36 -3.12 29.64
CA ALA A 645 -28.42 -2.17 29.04
C ALA A 645 -27.60 -1.45 30.12
N GLY A 646 -26.31 -1.27 29.88
CA GLY A 646 -25.38 -0.62 30.81
C GLY A 646 -24.94 -1.44 32.02
N GLU A 647 -25.43 -2.68 32.21
CA GLU A 647 -24.93 -3.60 33.26
C GLU A 647 -23.76 -4.47 32.77
N GLN A 648 -22.95 -3.93 31.84
CA GLN A 648 -21.89 -4.65 31.16
C GLN A 648 -20.87 -5.23 32.16
N VAL A 649 -20.54 -6.51 32.00
CA VAL A 649 -19.55 -7.17 32.85
C VAL A 649 -18.17 -6.69 32.42
N SER A 650 -17.52 -5.87 33.24
CA SER A 650 -16.12 -5.50 33.03
C SER A 650 -15.25 -6.75 33.16
N GLY A 651 -14.70 -7.22 32.04
CA GLY A 651 -13.98 -8.47 31.90
C GLY A 651 -14.82 -9.48 31.13
N GLY A 652 -14.31 -9.91 29.97
CA GLY A 652 -15.01 -10.77 29.00
C GLY A 652 -15.76 -11.96 29.62
N PHE A 653 -16.70 -12.53 28.87
CA PHE A 653 -17.59 -13.60 29.34
C PHE A 653 -16.87 -14.90 29.79
N GLY A 654 -15.54 -14.93 29.81
CA GLY A 654 -14.66 -15.99 30.31
C GLY A 654 -14.54 -16.05 31.84
N GLY A 655 -15.49 -16.72 32.49
CA GLY A 655 -15.46 -16.95 33.93
C GLY A 655 -16.18 -18.22 34.38
N GLY A 656 -15.75 -19.40 33.93
CA GLY A 656 -16.14 -20.66 34.56
C GLY A 656 -15.72 -20.68 36.05
N PRO A 657 -16.52 -21.28 36.96
CA PRO A 657 -16.23 -21.22 38.39
C PRO A 657 -14.96 -21.99 38.72
N ARG A 658 -13.98 -21.32 39.32
CA ARG A 658 -12.80 -21.96 39.93
C ARG A 658 -13.26 -22.81 41.12
N GLY A 659 -13.42 -24.12 40.89
CA GLY A 659 -13.64 -25.16 41.90
C GLY A 659 -12.36 -25.84 42.33
#